data_AF-A0A2V5L5K9-F1
#
_entry.id   AF-A0A2V5L5K9-F1
#
_cell.length_a   1.000
_cell.length_b   1.000
_cell.length_c   1.000
_cell.angle_alpha   90.00
_cell.angle_beta   90.00
_cell.angle_gamma   90.00
#
_symmetry.space_group_name_H-M   'P 1'
#
loop_
_entity.id
_entity.type
_entity.pdbx_description
1 polymer ?
#
loop_
_entity_poly.entity_id
_entity_poly.type
_entity_poly.pdbx_seq_one_letter_code
_entity_poly.pdbx_strand_id
1 'polypeptide(L)'
;MKRRNGETINSRRLTQTPYNFLGALSAGLIVVFFCLLLLWHNPLVFWNDDYELSILPVFADVARSWSKGQWPILSPYSWVCGNLAGEFQYGTFSVFINAAIILIWKFPLTFPQQAASLSIAHLFVLAAGAFLLARDRRLSTALSIFVALVASLNGWIICWGATDWFGALGAFTWLPWAWWGAERALDPRRTKWRFLWPAPFVYLLVTGGFPYTVLMLLVLVGWLSIKSLVETRSIFSVLPMLFGVALGFGLSAPAWLAILDLLQGSARELQSSSAHWQWLVPPAALPGLILPSWTVNWTDFSSKNVPHTATELACGLVASAVFIAAFIWHGRMLVTRLKWELVLLLIVLLLCMMPTAGPFRWSFRWLPFFHLVLAICAAEVLQMKLRPATAATSPLAIVLLTAAALLIFRTSGSYSFPLITILIGLAGVFFLFEFRFRNPEIRYWVPVAITFCALLATYFCIPTNGDVPRYNFAQELLKPAPLDPQRLYLSVYPWAELTYCVSNKPQPVGQTLRPGSTSMWAGLHFINGYSPIRAAGVAREFATTIHGEINPEKGSYVLNSQAGKDGELALLGVDGIIVARELDIAPRPASEWEMVVSTDEGRVFHRRDAPFARVRSVTSIDLRPNEQFATATISNIKDSRNCVEADIDVPNGNRSALLTFSRPYFRGYRARLGNQKLTVTSYRGLFPMAEIPAGASGRLLLTYRPCWLMWGTAVAVICAFAMVLSFVAANFRHK
;
A
#
# COMPACT_ATOMS: atom_id res chain seq x y z
N MET A 1 -15.23 18.89 -60.83
CA MET A 1 -16.34 19.50 -60.06
C MET A 1 -16.94 18.42 -59.15
N LYS A 2 -16.40 18.24 -57.93
CA LYS A 2 -16.79 17.18 -56.97
C LYS A 2 -17.35 17.84 -55.71
N ARG A 3 -18.61 17.56 -55.38
CA ARG A 3 -19.33 18.07 -54.20
C ARG A 3 -18.62 17.66 -52.91
N ARG A 4 -18.43 18.63 -52.02
CA ARG A 4 -18.01 18.46 -50.62
C ARG A 4 -19.15 17.81 -49.84
N ASN A 5 -18.92 16.63 -49.27
CA ASN A 5 -19.65 16.14 -48.10
C ASN A 5 -19.05 16.81 -46.87
N GLY A 6 -19.66 17.91 -46.43
CA GLY A 6 -19.44 18.47 -45.11
C GLY A 6 -20.73 18.42 -44.35
N GLU A 7 -20.82 17.52 -43.36
CA GLU A 7 -21.59 17.62 -42.11
C GLU A 7 -21.67 16.23 -41.43
N THR A 8 -21.74 16.22 -40.09
CA THR A 8 -21.87 15.06 -39.16
C THR A 8 -20.61 14.39 -38.57
N ILE A 9 -19.62 15.16 -38.11
CA ILE A 9 -18.58 14.63 -37.17
C ILE A 9 -18.78 15.12 -35.72
N ASN A 10 -19.45 16.26 -35.49
CA ASN A 10 -19.57 16.82 -34.14
C ASN A 10 -20.73 16.25 -33.29
N SER A 11 -21.79 15.69 -33.88
CA SER A 11 -22.95 15.19 -33.12
C SER A 11 -22.74 13.81 -32.44
N ARG A 12 -21.78 13.00 -32.92
CA ARG A 12 -21.45 11.69 -32.31
C ARG A 12 -20.55 11.76 -31.07
N ARG A 13 -19.87 12.89 -30.80
CA ARG A 13 -18.98 13.04 -29.62
C ARG A 13 -19.74 13.40 -28.35
N LEU A 14 -20.76 14.25 -28.43
CA LEU A 14 -21.57 14.68 -27.28
C LEU A 14 -22.53 13.59 -26.79
N THR A 15 -22.91 12.65 -27.67
CA THR A 15 -23.77 11.52 -27.31
C THR A 15 -23.02 10.35 -26.69
N GLN A 16 -21.69 10.22 -26.83
CA GLN A 16 -20.92 9.08 -26.31
C GLN A 16 -20.43 9.23 -24.86
N THR A 17 -20.30 10.46 -24.36
CA THR A 17 -19.85 10.76 -22.98
C THR A 17 -20.75 10.19 -21.89
N PRO A 18 -22.10 10.30 -21.93
CA PRO A 18 -22.96 9.73 -20.89
C PRO A 18 -22.91 8.20 -20.85
N TYR A 19 -22.82 7.52 -22.00
CA TYR A 19 -22.76 6.05 -22.05
C TYR A 19 -21.45 5.48 -21.50
N ASN A 20 -20.32 6.19 -21.66
CA ASN A 20 -19.05 5.74 -21.11
C ASN A 20 -19.01 5.86 -19.58
N PHE A 21 -19.66 6.87 -19.01
CA PHE A 21 -19.77 7.02 -17.56
C PHE A 21 -20.66 5.93 -16.94
N LEU A 22 -21.84 5.69 -17.52
CA LEU A 22 -22.72 4.60 -17.09
C LEU A 22 -22.05 3.23 -17.22
N GLY A 23 -21.27 3.02 -18.28
CA GLY A 23 -20.48 1.80 -18.46
C GLY A 23 -19.38 1.63 -17.40
N ALA A 24 -18.67 2.70 -17.04
CA ALA A 24 -17.65 2.67 -15.99
C ALA A 24 -18.26 2.38 -14.62
N LEU A 25 -19.41 3.00 -14.31
CA LEU A 25 -20.19 2.72 -13.11
C LEU A 25 -20.64 1.25 -13.09
N SER A 26 -21.15 0.74 -14.20
CA SER A 26 -21.59 -0.65 -14.31
C SER A 26 -20.43 -1.64 -14.11
N ALA A 27 -19.26 -1.37 -14.70
CA ALA A 27 -18.07 -2.20 -14.50
C ALA A 27 -17.66 -2.24 -13.02
N GLY A 28 -17.65 -1.09 -12.35
CA GLY A 28 -17.40 -1.01 -10.91
C GLY A 28 -18.45 -1.78 -10.08
N LEU A 29 -19.74 -1.64 -10.40
CA LEU A 29 -20.81 -2.35 -9.67
C LEU A 29 -20.74 -3.88 -9.85
N ILE A 30 -20.34 -4.37 -11.03
CA ILE A 30 -20.11 -5.81 -11.25
C ILE A 30 -18.98 -6.33 -10.35
N VAL A 31 -17.92 -5.54 -10.19
CA VAL A 31 -16.80 -5.87 -9.30
C VAL A 31 -17.23 -5.83 -7.83
N VAL A 32 -18.05 -4.85 -7.42
CA VAL A 32 -18.66 -4.83 -6.09
C VAL A 32 -19.48 -6.09 -5.85
N PHE A 33 -20.35 -6.47 -6.80
CA PHE A 33 -21.14 -7.70 -6.70
C PHE A 33 -20.26 -8.95 -6.57
N PHE A 34 -19.17 -9.04 -7.34
CA PHE A 34 -18.19 -10.12 -7.21
C PHE A 34 -17.60 -10.17 -5.79
N CYS A 35 -17.17 -9.02 -5.25
CA CYS A 35 -16.63 -8.96 -3.89
C CYS A 35 -17.67 -9.32 -2.82
N LEU A 36 -18.95 -9.00 -3.01
CA LEU A 36 -20.02 -9.42 -2.11
C LEU A 36 -20.20 -10.95 -2.12
N LEU A 37 -20.04 -11.61 -3.28
CA LEU A 37 -20.03 -13.07 -3.35
C LEU A 37 -18.81 -13.68 -2.61
N LEU A 38 -17.64 -13.04 -2.71
CA LEU A 38 -16.47 -13.45 -1.93
C LEU A 38 -16.73 -13.31 -0.42
N LEU A 39 -17.32 -12.19 0.01
CA LEU A 39 -17.67 -11.94 1.41
C LEU A 39 -18.72 -12.92 1.95
N TRP A 40 -19.68 -13.31 1.11
CA TRP A 40 -20.64 -14.35 1.48
C TRP A 40 -19.90 -15.68 1.70
N HIS A 41 -18.98 -16.05 0.80
CA HIS A 41 -18.21 -17.28 0.95
C HIS A 41 -17.25 -17.25 2.16
N ASN A 42 -16.55 -16.14 2.37
CA ASN A 42 -15.65 -15.91 3.48
C ASN A 42 -15.72 -14.44 3.95
N PRO A 43 -16.33 -14.15 5.12
CA PRO A 43 -16.45 -12.77 5.61
C PRO A 43 -15.11 -12.12 6.00
N LEU A 44 -14.04 -12.91 6.11
CA LEU A 44 -12.68 -12.45 6.44
C LEU A 44 -11.77 -12.33 5.21
N VAL A 45 -12.31 -12.48 3.99
CA VAL A 45 -11.50 -12.51 2.75
C VAL A 45 -10.62 -11.28 2.57
N PHE A 46 -11.04 -10.10 3.05
CA PHE A 46 -10.29 -8.84 2.94
C PHE A 46 -9.56 -8.43 4.25
N TRP A 47 -9.41 -9.35 5.20
CA TRP A 47 -8.91 -9.06 6.55
C TRP A 47 -7.86 -10.08 6.97
N ASN A 48 -6.60 -9.87 6.58
CA ASN A 48 -5.48 -10.77 6.89
C ASN A 48 -4.16 -10.00 7.03
N ASP A 49 -3.23 -10.56 7.81
CA ASP A 49 -1.81 -10.19 7.87
C ASP A 49 -1.55 -8.70 8.16
N ASP A 50 -0.88 -7.99 7.24
CA ASP A 50 -0.54 -6.57 7.35
C ASP A 50 -1.77 -5.69 7.54
N TYR A 51 -2.93 -6.08 7.00
CA TYR A 51 -4.17 -5.36 7.21
C TYR A 51 -4.52 -5.32 8.70
N GLU A 52 -4.28 -6.43 9.39
CA GLU A 52 -4.62 -6.66 10.79
C GLU A 52 -3.63 -5.98 11.74
N LEU A 53 -2.34 -6.17 11.50
CA LEU A 53 -1.27 -5.65 12.37
C LEU A 53 -0.95 -4.17 12.11
N SER A 54 -1.22 -3.65 10.91
CA SER A 54 -0.64 -2.39 10.45
C SER A 54 -1.68 -1.44 9.86
N ILE A 55 -2.27 -1.78 8.72
CA ILE A 55 -3.04 -0.82 7.90
C ILE A 55 -4.25 -0.27 8.67
N LEU A 56 -5.14 -1.14 9.15
CA LEU A 56 -6.35 -0.69 9.83
C LEU A 56 -6.10 0.01 11.16
N PRO A 57 -5.21 -0.49 12.05
CA PRO A 57 -4.84 0.24 13.26
C PRO A 57 -4.33 1.66 12.98
N VAL A 58 -3.48 1.82 11.96
CA VAL A 58 -2.96 3.13 11.55
C VAL A 58 -4.08 4.01 10.99
N PHE A 59 -4.98 3.46 10.18
CA PHE A 59 -6.12 4.21 9.64
C PHE A 59 -7.11 4.64 10.72
N ALA A 60 -7.22 3.89 11.82
CA ALA A 60 -7.96 4.32 13.00
C ALA A 60 -7.35 5.56 13.65
N ASP A 61 -6.02 5.63 13.73
CA ASP A 61 -5.34 6.85 14.18
C ASP A 61 -5.51 8.01 13.20
N VAL A 62 -5.42 7.76 11.89
CA VAL A 62 -5.67 8.76 10.85
C VAL A 62 -7.08 9.32 10.96
N ALA A 63 -8.09 8.47 11.09
CA ALA A 63 -9.49 8.88 11.28
C ALA A 63 -9.65 9.73 12.55
N ARG A 64 -9.06 9.28 13.66
CA ARG A 64 -9.05 10.04 14.93
C ARG A 64 -8.37 11.39 14.77
N SER A 65 -7.26 11.47 14.05
CA SER A 65 -6.52 12.71 13.80
C SER A 65 -7.40 13.74 13.07
N TRP A 66 -8.06 13.33 11.99
CA TRP A 66 -8.97 14.21 11.25
C TRP A 66 -10.16 14.66 12.08
N SER A 67 -10.72 13.77 12.92
CA SER A 67 -11.82 14.14 13.83
C SER A 67 -11.41 15.21 14.85
N LYS A 68 -10.12 15.30 15.20
CA LYS A 68 -9.54 16.30 16.10
C LYS A 68 -9.03 17.55 15.38
N GLY A 69 -9.22 17.67 14.06
CA GLY A 69 -8.71 18.77 13.26
C GLY A 69 -7.18 18.78 13.12
N GLN A 70 -6.52 17.63 13.30
CA GLN A 70 -5.07 17.49 13.24
C GLN A 70 -4.66 16.74 11.97
N TRP A 71 -3.62 17.23 11.28
CA TRP A 71 -3.06 16.50 10.13
C TRP A 71 -2.24 15.28 10.62
N PRO A 72 -2.55 14.05 10.18
CA PRO A 72 -1.83 12.82 10.55
C PRO A 72 -0.43 12.69 9.92
N ILE A 73 0.49 13.61 10.21
CA ILE A 73 1.89 13.54 9.74
C ILE A 73 2.71 12.57 10.60
N LEU A 74 2.67 12.76 11.91
CA LEU A 74 3.27 11.86 12.89
C LEU A 74 2.19 11.23 13.76
N SER A 75 2.37 9.99 14.20
CA SER A 75 1.55 9.35 15.23
C SER A 75 2.28 9.36 16.57
N PRO A 76 1.62 9.71 17.69
CA PRO A 76 2.20 9.58 19.02
C PRO A 76 2.06 8.16 19.61
N TYR A 77 1.36 7.26 18.91
CA TYR A 77 0.93 5.96 19.42
C TYR A 77 1.88 4.81 19.04
N SER A 78 2.91 5.11 18.26
CA SER A 78 4.00 4.19 17.94
C SER A 78 5.28 4.98 17.69
N TRP A 79 6.42 4.51 18.20
CA TRP A 79 7.72 5.10 17.85
C TRP A 79 8.29 4.48 16.58
N VAL A 80 8.20 3.15 16.43
CA VAL A 80 8.65 2.43 15.23
C VAL A 80 7.87 2.85 13.97
N CYS A 81 6.55 3.01 14.08
CA CYS A 81 5.65 3.41 12.98
C CYS A 81 5.25 4.90 13.06
N GLY A 82 5.97 5.71 13.84
CA GLY A 82 5.52 7.06 14.21
C GLY A 82 5.50 8.09 13.08
N ASN A 83 6.19 7.85 11.95
CA ASN A 83 6.26 8.78 10.82
C ASN A 83 5.27 8.39 9.71
N LEU A 84 3.98 8.66 9.92
CA LEU A 84 2.92 8.33 8.96
C LEU A 84 3.13 8.98 7.58
N ALA A 85 3.76 10.15 7.52
CA ALA A 85 4.07 10.82 6.25
C ALA A 85 5.17 10.11 5.45
N GLY A 86 6.22 9.61 6.13
CA GLY A 86 7.30 8.86 5.49
C GLY A 86 6.94 7.40 5.22
N GLU A 87 6.04 6.82 6.01
CA GLU A 87 5.46 5.49 5.79
C GLU A 87 4.48 5.54 4.61
N PHE A 88 5.06 5.53 3.41
CA PHE A 88 4.39 5.85 2.16
C PHE A 88 3.08 5.07 1.95
N GLN A 89 3.03 3.80 2.39
CA GLN A 89 1.91 2.87 2.23
C GLN A 89 0.57 3.33 2.86
N TYR A 90 0.59 4.27 3.79
CA TYR A 90 -0.64 4.76 4.44
C TYR A 90 -1.34 5.87 3.65
N GLY A 91 -0.73 6.39 2.59
CA GLY A 91 -1.35 7.39 1.74
C GLY A 91 -1.72 8.68 2.46
N THR A 92 -0.88 9.14 3.41
CA THR A 92 -1.09 10.33 4.25
C THR A 92 -1.44 11.60 3.46
N PHE A 93 -0.97 11.70 2.22
CA PHE A 93 -1.24 12.84 1.32
C PHE A 93 -2.28 12.54 0.24
N SER A 94 -2.85 11.32 0.19
CA SER A 94 -3.89 10.95 -0.77
C SER A 94 -5.25 11.44 -0.30
N VAL A 95 -5.82 12.37 -1.03
CA VAL A 95 -7.18 12.87 -0.77
C VAL A 95 -8.23 11.76 -0.82
N PHE A 96 -8.06 10.76 -1.69
CA PHE A 96 -9.03 9.68 -1.85
C PHE A 96 -8.98 8.71 -0.67
N ILE A 97 -7.78 8.27 -0.28
CA ILE A 97 -7.60 7.37 0.88
C ILE A 97 -8.11 8.05 2.15
N ASN A 98 -7.73 9.30 2.39
CA ASN A 98 -8.18 10.04 3.57
C ASN A 98 -9.70 10.26 3.57
N ALA A 99 -10.31 10.57 2.41
CA ALA A 99 -11.76 10.69 2.30
C ALA A 99 -12.46 9.35 2.60
N ALA A 100 -11.94 8.23 2.08
CA ALA A 100 -12.47 6.90 2.35
C ALA A 100 -12.36 6.55 3.85
N ILE A 101 -11.21 6.79 4.48
CA ILE A 101 -11.01 6.57 5.92
C ILE A 101 -12.00 7.41 6.73
N ILE A 102 -12.11 8.72 6.46
CA ILE A 102 -13.03 9.60 7.18
C ILE A 102 -14.47 9.12 7.05
N LEU A 103 -14.90 8.71 5.84
CA LEU A 103 -16.26 8.25 5.58
C LEU A 103 -16.55 6.90 6.26
N ILE A 104 -15.66 5.91 6.11
CA ILE A 104 -15.86 4.55 6.62
C ILE A 104 -15.91 4.54 8.15
N TRP A 105 -15.08 5.34 8.82
CA TRP A 105 -15.06 5.45 10.28
C TRP A 105 -16.25 6.21 10.88
N LYS A 106 -17.18 6.73 10.06
CA LYS A 106 -18.48 7.24 10.55
C LYS A 106 -19.47 6.12 10.84
N PHE A 107 -19.24 4.93 10.31
CA PHE A 107 -20.15 3.79 10.47
C PHE A 107 -19.62 2.82 11.55
N PRO A 108 -20.50 2.18 12.33
CA PRO A 108 -20.14 1.22 13.37
C PRO A 108 -19.81 -0.16 12.76
N LEU A 109 -18.81 -0.20 11.88
CA LEU A 109 -18.37 -1.40 11.19
C LEU A 109 -17.35 -2.18 12.03
N THR A 110 -17.37 -3.51 11.94
CA THR A 110 -16.32 -4.37 12.50
C THR A 110 -15.01 -4.25 11.71
N PHE A 111 -13.88 -4.72 12.25
CA PHE A 111 -12.58 -4.61 11.55
C PHE A 111 -12.60 -5.25 10.15
N PRO A 112 -13.13 -6.48 9.96
CA PRO A 112 -13.19 -7.07 8.62
C PRO A 112 -14.11 -6.28 7.67
N GLN A 113 -15.19 -5.68 8.18
CA GLN A 113 -16.09 -4.85 7.38
C GLN A 113 -15.44 -3.53 6.96
N GLN A 114 -14.62 -2.92 7.82
CA GLN A 114 -13.83 -1.73 7.46
C GLN A 114 -12.81 -2.05 6.37
N ALA A 115 -12.11 -3.20 6.50
CA ALA A 115 -11.15 -3.68 5.53
C ALA A 115 -11.81 -3.92 4.17
N ALA A 116 -12.92 -4.65 4.17
CA ALA A 116 -13.72 -4.90 2.97
C ALA A 116 -14.21 -3.61 2.33
N SER A 117 -14.70 -2.64 3.10
CA SER A 117 -15.20 -1.36 2.58
C SER A 117 -14.09 -0.57 1.88
N LEU A 118 -12.89 -0.51 2.46
CA LEU A 118 -11.72 0.13 1.88
C LEU A 118 -11.29 -0.55 0.58
N SER A 119 -11.13 -1.89 0.61
CA SER A 119 -10.69 -2.66 -0.55
C SER A 119 -11.70 -2.59 -1.70
N ILE A 120 -13.00 -2.79 -1.42
CA ILE A 120 -14.07 -2.75 -2.43
C ILE A 120 -14.19 -1.36 -3.08
N ALA A 121 -14.06 -0.28 -2.31
CA ALA A 121 -14.10 1.08 -2.86
C ALA A 121 -12.97 1.33 -3.87
N HIS A 122 -11.76 0.82 -3.59
CA HIS A 122 -10.62 0.94 -4.50
C HIS A 122 -10.76 0.02 -5.72
N LEU A 123 -11.23 -1.22 -5.53
CA LEU A 123 -11.51 -2.16 -6.63
C LEU A 123 -12.57 -1.62 -7.60
N PHE A 124 -13.61 -0.95 -7.09
CA PHE A 124 -14.61 -0.23 -7.90
C PHE A 124 -13.95 0.83 -8.78
N VAL A 125 -13.10 1.69 -8.20
CA VAL A 125 -12.43 2.78 -8.94
C VAL A 125 -11.41 2.22 -9.94
N LEU A 126 -10.70 1.16 -9.57
CA LEU A 126 -9.75 0.47 -10.44
C LEU A 126 -10.46 -0.08 -11.69
N ALA A 127 -11.59 -0.76 -11.49
CA ALA A 127 -12.42 -1.28 -12.56
C ALA A 127 -12.95 -0.17 -13.48
N ALA A 128 -13.44 0.93 -12.92
CA ALA A 128 -13.91 2.08 -13.69
C ALA A 128 -12.79 2.70 -14.56
N GLY A 129 -11.57 2.81 -14.03
CA GLY A 129 -10.41 3.31 -14.77
C GLY A 129 -9.99 2.39 -15.92
N ALA A 130 -9.91 1.09 -15.65
CA ALA A 130 -9.60 0.07 -16.65
C ALA A 130 -10.66 0.02 -17.76
N PHE A 131 -11.94 0.14 -17.40
CA PHE A 131 -13.03 0.26 -18.37
C PHE A 131 -12.86 1.49 -19.27
N LEU A 132 -12.59 2.67 -18.70
CA LEU A 132 -12.42 3.90 -19.47
C LEU A 132 -11.20 3.88 -20.39
N LEU A 133 -10.10 3.29 -19.93
CA LEU A 133 -8.90 3.02 -20.74
C LEU A 133 -9.25 2.18 -21.97
N ALA A 134 -9.93 1.04 -21.76
CA ALA A 134 -10.38 0.17 -22.84
C ALA A 134 -11.38 0.85 -23.80
N ARG A 135 -12.30 1.65 -23.26
CA ARG A 135 -13.29 2.39 -24.07
C ARG A 135 -12.67 3.47 -24.95
N ASP A 136 -11.67 4.21 -24.47
CA ASP A 136 -10.98 5.24 -25.27
C ASP A 136 -10.22 4.60 -26.45
N ARG A 137 -9.77 3.35 -26.28
CA ARG A 137 -9.20 2.49 -27.33
C ARG A 137 -10.24 1.90 -28.30
N ARG A 138 -11.53 2.25 -28.14
CA ARG A 138 -12.66 1.84 -29.00
C ARG A 138 -13.03 0.35 -28.89
N LEU A 139 -12.67 -0.30 -27.79
CA LEU A 139 -13.20 -1.63 -27.46
C LEU A 139 -14.69 -1.54 -27.14
N SER A 140 -15.46 -2.59 -27.42
CA SER A 140 -16.90 -2.62 -27.10
C SER A 140 -17.13 -2.52 -25.59
N THR A 141 -18.37 -2.22 -25.16
CA THR A 141 -18.71 -2.15 -23.73
C THR A 141 -18.39 -3.45 -23.02
N ALA A 142 -18.76 -4.60 -23.60
CA ALA A 142 -18.48 -5.91 -23.05
C ALA A 142 -16.97 -6.18 -22.92
N LEU A 143 -16.18 -5.91 -23.97
CA LEU A 143 -14.73 -6.09 -23.90
C LEU A 143 -14.05 -5.13 -22.92
N SER A 144 -14.62 -3.94 -22.72
CA SER A 144 -14.12 -3.00 -21.71
C SER A 144 -14.44 -3.46 -20.28
N ILE A 145 -15.59 -4.12 -20.06
CA ILE A 145 -15.89 -4.79 -18.78
C ILE A 145 -14.95 -5.98 -18.58
N PHE A 146 -14.66 -6.76 -19.62
CA PHE A 146 -13.67 -7.84 -19.55
C PHE A 146 -12.30 -7.32 -19.08
N VAL A 147 -11.79 -6.22 -19.65
CA VAL A 147 -10.54 -5.59 -19.19
C VAL A 147 -10.65 -5.14 -17.73
N ALA A 148 -11.79 -4.55 -17.35
CA ALA A 148 -12.02 -4.12 -15.97
C ALA A 148 -11.99 -5.28 -14.97
N LEU A 149 -12.62 -6.41 -15.29
CA LEU A 149 -12.61 -7.63 -14.46
C LEU A 149 -11.20 -8.15 -14.27
N VAL A 150 -10.42 -8.34 -15.35
CA VAL A 150 -9.05 -8.86 -15.23
C VAL A 150 -8.14 -7.87 -14.49
N ALA A 151 -8.27 -6.57 -14.73
CA ALA A 151 -7.44 -5.56 -14.08
C ALA A 151 -7.71 -5.46 -12.56
N SER A 152 -8.96 -5.63 -12.13
CA SER A 152 -9.36 -5.46 -10.73
C SER A 152 -9.47 -6.76 -9.93
N LEU A 153 -9.72 -7.90 -10.59
CA LEU A 153 -9.96 -9.18 -9.93
C LEU A 153 -8.91 -10.24 -10.30
N ASN A 154 -7.72 -9.86 -10.78
CA ASN A 154 -6.65 -10.83 -10.98
C ASN A 154 -6.11 -11.35 -9.65
N GLY A 155 -5.45 -12.51 -9.73
CA GLY A 155 -4.84 -13.25 -8.62
C GLY A 155 -4.05 -12.36 -7.68
N TRP A 156 -3.13 -11.57 -8.22
CA TRP A 156 -2.29 -10.70 -7.41
C TRP A 156 -3.11 -9.62 -6.69
N ILE A 157 -4.04 -8.95 -7.38
CA ILE A 157 -4.84 -7.88 -6.78
C ILE A 157 -5.72 -8.41 -5.65
N ILE A 158 -6.39 -9.55 -5.83
CA ILE A 158 -7.24 -10.11 -4.77
C ILE A 158 -6.40 -10.73 -3.65
N CYS A 159 -5.44 -11.60 -3.97
CA CYS A 159 -4.69 -12.34 -2.95
C CYS A 159 -3.72 -11.45 -2.17
N TRP A 160 -3.15 -10.39 -2.76
CA TRP A 160 -2.16 -9.54 -2.09
C TRP A 160 -2.66 -8.11 -1.88
N GLY A 161 -3.14 -7.46 -2.94
CA GLY A 161 -3.51 -6.04 -2.87
C GLY A 161 -4.71 -5.77 -1.94
N ALA A 162 -5.79 -6.53 -2.12
CA ALA A 162 -7.07 -6.30 -1.44
C ALA A 162 -7.16 -6.96 -0.06
N THR A 163 -6.34 -7.99 0.17
CA THR A 163 -6.43 -8.87 1.35
C THR A 163 -5.51 -8.45 2.49
N ASP A 164 -4.33 -7.92 2.16
CA ASP A 164 -3.21 -7.67 3.10
C ASP A 164 -2.49 -6.35 2.76
N TRP A 165 -1.97 -6.20 1.55
CA TRP A 165 -1.14 -5.05 1.13
C TRP A 165 -1.95 -3.90 0.53
N PHE A 166 -2.84 -3.32 1.35
CA PHE A 166 -3.73 -2.23 0.92
C PHE A 166 -3.00 -1.07 0.22
N GLY A 167 -1.81 -0.67 0.68
CA GLY A 167 -1.04 0.40 0.03
C GLY A 167 -0.78 0.14 -1.46
N ALA A 168 -0.58 -1.13 -1.84
CA ALA A 168 -0.42 -1.51 -3.24
C ALA A 168 -1.72 -1.38 -4.04
N LEU A 169 -2.85 -1.81 -3.48
CA LEU A 169 -4.16 -1.60 -4.10
C LEU A 169 -4.48 -0.11 -4.21
N GLY A 170 -4.24 0.66 -3.15
CA GLY A 170 -4.46 2.10 -3.06
C GLY A 170 -3.75 2.87 -4.18
N ALA A 171 -2.49 2.53 -4.46
CA ALA A 171 -1.73 3.13 -5.55
C ALA A 171 -2.12 2.57 -6.94
N PHE A 172 -2.18 1.24 -7.10
CA PHE A 172 -2.42 0.60 -8.41
C PHE A 172 -3.79 0.93 -8.98
N THR A 173 -4.78 1.21 -8.13
CA THR A 173 -6.11 1.72 -8.50
C THR A 173 -6.05 2.84 -9.55
N TRP A 174 -5.04 3.70 -9.46
CA TRP A 174 -4.89 4.88 -10.31
C TRP A 174 -4.03 4.66 -11.57
N LEU A 175 -3.37 3.52 -11.72
CA LEU A 175 -2.51 3.25 -12.88
C LEU A 175 -3.32 3.21 -14.20
N PRO A 176 -4.48 2.54 -14.31
CA PRO A 176 -5.28 2.61 -15.53
C PRO A 176 -5.77 4.02 -15.85
N TRP A 177 -6.10 4.82 -14.82
CA TRP A 177 -6.50 6.21 -14.99
C TRP A 177 -5.34 7.10 -15.47
N ALA A 178 -4.15 6.91 -14.92
CA ALA A 178 -2.94 7.61 -15.34
C ALA A 178 -2.57 7.25 -16.79
N TRP A 179 -2.69 5.97 -17.16
CA TRP A 179 -2.53 5.51 -18.54
C TRP A 179 -3.53 6.21 -19.47
N TRP A 180 -4.82 6.15 -19.12
CA TRP A 180 -5.87 6.79 -19.89
C TRP A 180 -5.65 8.30 -20.04
N GLY A 181 -5.25 8.98 -18.98
CA GLY A 181 -4.89 10.41 -19.01
C GLY A 181 -3.69 10.70 -19.90
N ALA A 182 -2.65 9.83 -19.85
CA ALA A 182 -1.46 9.94 -20.68
C ALA A 182 -1.75 9.76 -22.17
N GLU A 183 -2.53 8.76 -22.57
CA GLU A 183 -2.94 8.57 -23.97
C GLU A 183 -3.74 9.76 -24.50
N ARG A 184 -4.60 10.35 -23.66
CA ARG A 184 -5.33 11.58 -24.01
C ARG A 184 -4.44 12.79 -24.15
N ALA A 185 -3.38 12.90 -23.34
CA ALA A 185 -2.39 13.95 -23.51
C ALA A 185 -1.62 13.80 -24.84
N LEU A 186 -1.44 12.57 -25.33
CA LEU A 186 -0.77 12.28 -26.60
C LEU A 186 -1.68 12.49 -27.84
N ASP A 187 -3.01 12.40 -27.71
CA ASP A 187 -3.95 12.57 -28.85
C ASP A 187 -4.01 14.03 -29.35
N PRO A 188 -3.50 14.33 -30.57
CA PRO A 188 -3.45 15.71 -31.10
C PRO A 188 -4.81 16.25 -31.52
N ARG A 189 -5.84 15.39 -31.59
CA ARG A 189 -7.22 15.80 -31.90
C ARG A 189 -7.94 16.40 -30.68
N ARG A 190 -7.31 16.35 -29.52
CA ARG A 190 -7.80 16.98 -28.28
C ARG A 190 -7.29 18.41 -28.17
N THR A 191 -7.88 19.14 -27.24
CA THR A 191 -7.56 20.55 -27.02
C THR A 191 -6.10 20.74 -26.63
N LYS A 192 -5.56 21.96 -26.80
CA LYS A 192 -4.20 22.31 -26.34
C LYS A 192 -3.98 22.10 -24.83
N TRP A 193 -5.05 22.03 -24.06
CA TRP A 193 -5.04 21.79 -22.61
C TRP A 193 -4.99 20.30 -22.23
N ARG A 194 -4.81 19.42 -23.23
CA ARG A 194 -4.71 17.97 -23.03
C ARG A 194 -3.59 17.54 -22.06
N PHE A 195 -2.60 18.40 -21.81
CA PHE A 195 -1.55 18.14 -20.83
C PHE A 195 -2.07 18.07 -19.38
N LEU A 196 -3.28 18.56 -19.08
CA LEU A 196 -3.84 18.50 -17.73
C LEU A 196 -4.38 17.10 -17.37
N TRP A 197 -4.65 16.23 -18.35
CA TRP A 197 -5.27 14.92 -18.12
C TRP A 197 -4.49 13.99 -17.19
N PRO A 198 -3.16 13.83 -17.31
CA PRO A 198 -2.41 12.89 -16.47
C PRO A 198 -2.28 13.35 -15.02
N ALA A 199 -2.20 14.66 -14.79
CA ALA A 199 -1.81 15.25 -13.50
C ALA A 199 -2.61 14.75 -12.28
N PRO A 200 -3.96 14.75 -12.26
CA PRO A 200 -4.71 14.28 -11.09
C PRO A 200 -4.48 12.78 -10.81
N PHE A 201 -4.35 11.96 -11.84
CA PHE A 201 -4.19 10.52 -11.69
C PHE A 201 -2.77 10.13 -11.29
N VAL A 202 -1.76 10.85 -11.79
CA VAL A 202 -0.38 10.70 -11.31
C VAL A 202 -0.27 11.12 -9.85
N TYR A 203 -0.92 12.22 -9.45
CA TYR A 203 -0.98 12.63 -8.04
C TYR A 203 -1.60 11.54 -7.16
N LEU A 204 -2.77 11.00 -7.54
CA LEU A 204 -3.45 9.95 -6.77
C LEU A 204 -2.66 8.63 -6.73
N LEU A 205 -1.98 8.28 -7.83
CA LEU A 205 -1.10 7.12 -7.92
C LEU A 205 0.09 7.24 -6.97
N VAL A 206 0.82 8.36 -7.02
CA VAL A 206 2.00 8.58 -6.18
C VAL A 206 1.59 8.69 -4.72
N THR A 207 0.56 9.48 -4.41
CA THR A 207 0.07 9.59 -3.02
C THR A 207 -0.62 8.34 -2.50
N GLY A 208 -0.98 7.38 -3.37
CA GLY A 208 -1.50 6.07 -3.00
C GLY A 208 -0.50 5.18 -2.26
N GLY A 209 0.80 5.49 -2.33
CA GLY A 209 1.74 5.00 -1.31
C GLY A 209 2.55 3.75 -1.65
N PHE A 210 2.55 3.30 -2.90
CA PHE A 210 3.30 2.09 -3.29
C PHE A 210 4.44 2.38 -4.29
N PRO A 211 5.71 2.16 -3.90
CA PRO A 211 6.85 2.51 -4.77
C PRO A 211 6.86 1.78 -6.12
N TYR A 212 6.38 0.53 -6.18
CA TYR A 212 6.32 -0.22 -7.45
C TYR A 212 5.36 0.40 -8.46
N THR A 213 4.22 0.92 -8.02
CA THR A 213 3.28 1.56 -8.95
C THR A 213 3.88 2.83 -9.56
N VAL A 214 4.73 3.54 -8.82
CA VAL A 214 5.50 4.67 -9.37
C VAL A 214 6.48 4.18 -10.45
N LEU A 215 7.18 3.06 -10.23
CA LEU A 215 8.02 2.44 -11.27
C LEU A 215 7.22 1.99 -12.48
N MET A 216 6.04 1.38 -12.29
CA MET A 216 5.13 1.01 -13.37
C MET A 216 4.71 2.22 -14.20
N LEU A 217 4.40 3.34 -13.54
CA LEU A 217 4.10 4.60 -14.22
C LEU A 217 5.30 5.09 -15.04
N LEU A 218 6.52 5.04 -14.51
CA LEU A 218 7.72 5.46 -15.23
C LEU A 218 7.98 4.58 -16.47
N VAL A 219 7.84 3.25 -16.34
CA VAL A 219 7.92 2.31 -17.47
C VAL A 219 6.85 2.65 -18.51
N LEU A 220 5.61 2.87 -18.09
CA LEU A 220 4.50 3.23 -18.96
C LEU A 220 4.74 4.57 -19.69
N VAL A 221 5.20 5.61 -18.99
CA VAL A 221 5.47 6.93 -19.59
C VAL A 221 6.64 6.85 -20.57
N GLY A 222 7.72 6.16 -20.23
CA GLY A 222 8.85 5.92 -21.14
C GLY A 222 8.39 5.15 -22.38
N TRP A 223 7.59 4.11 -22.17
CA TRP A 223 7.00 3.30 -23.21
C TRP A 223 6.13 4.10 -24.19
N LEU A 224 5.15 4.86 -23.66
CA LEU A 224 4.27 5.72 -24.45
C LEU A 224 5.05 6.82 -25.18
N SER A 225 6.13 7.33 -24.56
CA SER A 225 7.02 8.30 -25.20
C SER A 225 7.70 7.70 -26.42
N ILE A 226 8.32 6.51 -26.27
CA ILE A 226 8.97 5.81 -27.39
C ILE A 226 7.96 5.54 -28.52
N LYS A 227 6.77 5.01 -28.18
CA LYS A 227 5.69 4.77 -29.15
C LYS A 227 5.33 6.03 -29.93
N SER A 228 5.05 7.12 -29.22
CA SER A 228 4.67 8.40 -29.83
C SER A 228 5.79 9.01 -30.69
N LEU A 229 7.04 8.95 -30.23
CA LEU A 229 8.20 9.47 -30.98
C LEU A 229 8.41 8.69 -32.28
N VAL A 230 8.28 7.37 -32.25
CA VAL A 230 8.44 6.54 -33.45
C VAL A 230 7.30 6.76 -34.44
N GLU A 231 6.07 6.92 -33.97
CA GLU A 231 4.88 7.12 -34.82
C GLU A 231 4.81 8.52 -35.42
N THR A 232 5.18 9.55 -34.66
CA THR A 232 5.05 10.96 -35.08
C THR A 232 6.34 11.59 -35.58
N ARG A 233 7.50 10.99 -35.28
CA ARG A 233 8.85 11.53 -35.55
C ARG A 233 9.09 12.92 -34.97
N SER A 234 8.38 13.30 -33.91
CA SER A 234 8.45 14.63 -33.32
C SER A 234 8.50 14.59 -31.80
N ILE A 235 9.48 15.25 -31.20
CA ILE A 235 9.61 15.37 -29.74
C ILE A 235 8.48 16.19 -29.11
N PHE A 236 7.87 17.09 -29.87
CA PHE A 236 6.73 17.88 -29.40
C PHE A 236 5.48 17.04 -29.17
N SER A 237 5.42 15.81 -29.70
CA SER A 237 4.29 14.90 -29.49
C SER A 237 4.15 14.45 -28.04
N VAL A 238 5.28 14.28 -27.32
CA VAL A 238 5.30 13.75 -25.96
C VAL A 238 5.22 14.82 -24.88
N LEU A 239 5.56 16.07 -25.21
CA LEU A 239 5.61 17.17 -24.24
C LEU A 239 4.32 17.33 -23.42
N PRO A 240 3.10 17.30 -24.00
CA PRO A 240 1.88 17.44 -23.20
C PRO A 240 1.75 16.35 -22.13
N MET A 241 2.12 15.11 -22.46
CA MET A 241 2.11 14.02 -21.49
C MET A 241 3.16 14.26 -20.41
N LEU A 242 4.39 14.60 -20.78
CA LEU A 242 5.48 14.83 -19.82
C LEU A 242 5.18 16.00 -18.87
N PHE A 243 4.60 17.10 -19.37
CA PHE A 243 4.15 18.21 -18.53
C PHE A 243 3.04 17.78 -17.57
N GLY A 244 2.05 17.02 -18.04
CA GLY A 244 0.99 16.49 -17.18
C GLY A 244 1.50 15.56 -16.09
N VAL A 245 2.42 14.66 -16.43
CA VAL A 245 3.08 13.76 -15.48
C VAL A 245 3.91 14.56 -14.47
N ALA A 246 4.70 15.54 -14.93
CA ALA A 246 5.49 16.42 -14.06
C ALA A 246 4.62 17.22 -13.09
N LEU A 247 3.47 17.75 -13.55
CA LEU A 247 2.50 18.42 -12.69
C LEU A 247 1.95 17.48 -11.62
N GLY A 248 1.61 16.23 -11.97
CA GLY A 248 1.16 15.23 -11.00
C GLY A 248 2.24 14.88 -9.96
N PHE A 249 3.49 14.70 -10.39
CA PHE A 249 4.61 14.50 -9.46
C PHE A 249 4.84 15.71 -8.55
N GLY A 250 4.71 16.92 -9.09
CA GLY A 250 4.81 18.17 -8.33
C GLY A 250 3.70 18.33 -7.30
N LEU A 251 2.45 18.00 -7.64
CA LEU A 251 1.33 17.94 -6.69
C LEU A 251 1.57 16.94 -5.56
N SER A 252 2.20 15.81 -5.87
CA SER A 252 2.53 14.76 -4.90
C SER A 252 3.86 14.97 -4.17
N ALA A 253 4.54 16.11 -4.37
CA ALA A 253 5.87 16.38 -3.82
C ALA A 253 6.04 16.13 -2.32
N PRO A 254 5.09 16.53 -1.45
CA PRO A 254 5.18 16.22 -0.02
C PRO A 254 5.31 14.71 0.27
N ALA A 255 4.64 13.86 -0.50
CA ALA A 255 4.59 12.42 -0.26
C ALA A 255 5.91 11.73 -0.62
N TRP A 256 6.42 11.95 -1.84
CA TRP A 256 7.65 11.27 -2.27
C TRP A 256 8.91 11.87 -1.64
N LEU A 257 8.91 13.17 -1.27
CA LEU A 257 10.02 13.74 -0.51
C LEU A 257 10.07 13.21 0.93
N ALA A 258 8.92 12.93 1.56
CA ALA A 258 8.87 12.38 2.92
C ALA A 258 9.47 10.96 3.00
N ILE A 259 9.13 10.08 2.05
CA ILE A 259 9.72 8.72 1.99
C ILE A 259 11.22 8.77 1.71
N LEU A 260 11.69 9.68 0.83
CA LEU A 260 13.14 9.81 0.57
C LEU A 260 13.91 10.22 1.83
N ASP A 261 13.37 11.15 2.62
CA ASP A 261 13.97 11.57 3.89
C ASP A 261 13.98 10.42 4.93
N LEU A 262 12.90 9.64 4.99
CA LEU A 262 12.80 8.52 5.93
C LEU A 262 13.67 7.32 5.55
N LEU A 263 13.82 7.02 4.25
CA LEU A 263 14.63 5.89 3.77
C LEU A 263 16.12 6.08 4.06
N GLN A 264 16.59 7.33 4.09
CA GLN A 264 18.01 7.65 4.30
C GLN A 264 18.47 7.20 5.70
N GLY A 265 19.36 6.20 5.76
CA GLY A 265 19.85 5.63 7.01
C GLY A 265 18.91 4.61 7.67
N SER A 266 17.82 4.21 7.00
CA SER A 266 16.90 3.17 7.48
C SER A 266 17.47 1.76 7.35
N ALA A 267 16.91 0.80 8.09
CA ALA A 267 17.36 -0.60 8.02
C ALA A 267 17.10 -1.26 6.64
N ARG A 268 16.33 -0.61 5.75
CA ARG A 268 16.14 -1.03 4.36
C ARG A 268 17.38 -0.84 3.47
N GLU A 269 18.33 0.00 3.88
CA GLU A 269 19.55 0.28 3.12
C GLU A 269 20.61 -0.84 3.25
N LEU A 270 20.54 -1.66 4.30
CA LEU A 270 21.60 -2.59 4.73
C LEU A 270 21.29 -4.08 4.46
N GLN A 271 20.63 -4.41 3.35
CA GLN A 271 20.17 -5.80 3.10
C GLN A 271 21.23 -6.70 2.44
N SER A 272 21.16 -8.01 2.73
CA SER A 272 21.99 -9.03 2.11
C SER A 272 21.62 -9.29 0.65
N SER A 273 22.58 -9.76 -0.15
CA SER A 273 22.38 -10.05 -1.59
C SER A 273 21.37 -11.18 -1.86
N SER A 274 21.24 -12.14 -0.95
CA SER A 274 20.28 -13.26 -1.05
C SER A 274 18.82 -12.80 -1.03
N ALA A 275 18.54 -11.62 -0.48
CA ALA A 275 17.21 -11.04 -0.45
C ALA A 275 16.70 -10.63 -1.84
N HIS A 276 17.58 -10.41 -2.81
CA HIS A 276 17.21 -10.01 -4.18
C HIS A 276 16.55 -11.13 -4.99
N TRP A 277 16.55 -12.36 -4.47
CA TRP A 277 16.01 -13.56 -5.10
C TRP A 277 14.69 -14.04 -4.48
N GLN A 278 14.12 -13.26 -3.55
CA GLN A 278 12.84 -13.58 -2.91
C GLN A 278 11.66 -13.14 -3.78
N TRP A 279 10.62 -13.96 -3.86
CA TRP A 279 9.35 -13.63 -4.53
C TRP A 279 9.49 -13.10 -5.97
N LEU A 280 10.25 -13.84 -6.79
CA LEU A 280 10.24 -13.73 -8.24
C LEU A 280 9.20 -14.70 -8.80
N VAL A 281 8.58 -14.36 -9.93
CA VAL A 281 7.71 -15.30 -10.64
C VAL A 281 8.59 -16.37 -11.30
N PRO A 282 8.53 -17.65 -10.89
CA PRO A 282 9.29 -18.69 -11.54
C PRO A 282 8.76 -18.92 -12.96
N PRO A 283 9.61 -19.12 -13.98
CA PRO A 283 9.14 -19.47 -15.33
C PRO A 283 8.25 -20.73 -15.34
N ALA A 284 8.54 -21.69 -14.46
CA ALA A 284 7.74 -22.90 -14.29
C ALA A 284 6.32 -22.64 -13.74
N ALA A 285 6.04 -21.46 -13.18
CA ALA A 285 4.72 -21.08 -12.70
C ALA A 285 3.79 -20.56 -13.82
N LEU A 286 4.32 -20.24 -15.01
CA LEU A 286 3.54 -19.66 -16.12
C LEU A 286 2.26 -20.43 -16.50
N PRO A 287 2.20 -21.78 -16.44
CA PRO A 287 0.94 -22.51 -16.63
C PRO A 287 -0.19 -22.09 -15.66
N GLY A 288 0.16 -21.48 -14.52
CA GLY A 288 -0.75 -20.81 -13.59
C GLY A 288 -1.65 -19.75 -14.22
N LEU A 289 -1.23 -19.16 -15.35
CA LEU A 289 -2.06 -18.25 -16.16
C LEU A 289 -3.32 -18.90 -16.74
N ILE A 290 -3.32 -20.24 -16.85
CA ILE A 290 -4.44 -21.05 -17.34
C ILE A 290 -5.08 -21.82 -16.18
N LEU A 291 -4.27 -22.49 -15.35
CA LEU A 291 -4.71 -23.26 -14.18
C LEU A 291 -4.07 -22.70 -12.91
N PRO A 292 -4.74 -21.79 -12.18
CA PRO A 292 -4.18 -21.16 -10.99
C PRO A 292 -3.73 -22.13 -9.90
N SER A 293 -4.30 -23.34 -9.85
CA SER A 293 -3.89 -24.42 -8.93
C SER A 293 -2.53 -25.06 -9.27
N TRP A 294 -1.79 -24.55 -10.26
CA TRP A 294 -0.47 -25.04 -10.63
C TRP A 294 0.56 -24.73 -9.54
N THR A 295 1.11 -25.76 -8.92
CA THR A 295 2.03 -25.62 -7.78
C THR A 295 3.48 -25.87 -8.22
N VAL A 296 4.37 -24.91 -7.92
CA VAL A 296 5.82 -25.02 -8.12
C VAL A 296 6.56 -24.38 -6.95
N ASN A 297 7.87 -24.55 -6.87
CA ASN A 297 8.65 -23.92 -5.81
C ASN A 297 8.85 -22.42 -6.06
N TRP A 298 8.54 -21.61 -5.06
CA TRP A 298 8.83 -20.18 -5.00
C TRP A 298 9.83 -19.92 -3.87
N THR A 299 10.67 -18.90 -4.02
CA THR A 299 11.53 -18.41 -2.94
C THR A 299 10.72 -17.49 -2.03
N ASP A 300 10.49 -17.88 -0.78
CA ASP A 300 9.69 -17.13 0.18
C ASP A 300 10.41 -15.89 0.76
N PHE A 301 9.78 -15.23 1.75
CA PHE A 301 10.34 -14.07 2.46
C PHE A 301 11.59 -14.40 3.31
N SER A 302 11.84 -15.68 3.57
CA SER A 302 12.99 -16.21 4.30
C SER A 302 14.08 -16.77 3.38
N SER A 303 13.97 -16.55 2.06
CA SER A 303 14.87 -17.11 1.04
C SER A 303 14.86 -18.64 0.96
N LYS A 304 13.77 -19.29 1.38
CA LYS A 304 13.57 -20.74 1.29
C LYS A 304 12.69 -21.08 0.09
N ASN A 305 13.01 -22.17 -0.59
CA ASN A 305 12.17 -22.69 -1.66
C ASN A 305 11.02 -23.49 -1.05
N VAL A 306 9.79 -23.02 -1.26
CA VAL A 306 8.57 -23.66 -0.74
C VAL A 306 7.60 -23.94 -1.89
N PRO A 307 6.89 -25.09 -1.90
CA PRO A 307 5.82 -25.32 -2.84
C PRO A 307 4.72 -24.28 -2.67
N HIS A 308 4.42 -23.55 -3.74
CA HIS A 308 3.45 -22.46 -3.74
C HIS A 308 2.59 -22.52 -4.99
N THR A 309 1.29 -22.30 -4.80
CA THR A 309 0.29 -22.37 -5.87
C THR A 309 0.27 -21.04 -6.60
N ALA A 310 0.35 -21.05 -7.94
CA ALA A 310 0.50 -19.86 -8.77
C ALA A 310 -0.78 -19.01 -8.91
N THR A 311 -1.50 -18.80 -7.81
CA THR A 311 -2.79 -18.12 -7.75
C THR A 311 -2.66 -16.65 -8.17
N GLU A 312 -1.50 -16.03 -7.95
CA GLU A 312 -1.17 -14.66 -8.33
C GLU A 312 -1.28 -14.42 -9.83
N LEU A 313 -1.11 -15.48 -10.65
CA LEU A 313 -1.22 -15.45 -12.11
C LEU A 313 -2.67 -15.62 -12.60
N ALA A 314 -3.65 -15.80 -11.71
CA ALA A 314 -5.04 -15.96 -12.11
C ALA A 314 -5.55 -14.71 -12.83
N CYS A 315 -6.05 -14.87 -14.06
CA CYS A 315 -6.59 -13.79 -14.89
C CYS A 315 -7.95 -14.14 -15.53
N GLY A 316 -8.63 -15.14 -14.97
CA GLY A 316 -9.96 -15.57 -15.41
C GLY A 316 -9.96 -16.35 -16.73
N LEU A 317 -8.89 -17.12 -16.98
CA LEU A 317 -8.71 -18.07 -18.09
C LEU A 317 -8.65 -17.44 -19.50
N VAL A 318 -9.69 -16.67 -19.87
CA VAL A 318 -9.93 -16.20 -21.23
C VAL A 318 -8.78 -15.33 -21.74
N ALA A 319 -8.24 -14.44 -20.92
CA ALA A 319 -7.19 -13.51 -21.33
C ALA A 319 -5.96 -14.25 -21.89
N SER A 320 -5.42 -15.18 -21.10
CA SER A 320 -4.27 -16.00 -21.49
C SER A 320 -4.61 -16.97 -22.62
N ALA A 321 -5.74 -17.68 -22.52
CA ALA A 321 -6.10 -18.72 -23.49
C ALA A 321 -6.33 -18.15 -24.90
N VAL A 322 -7.07 -17.04 -25.02
CA VAL A 322 -7.34 -16.39 -26.31
C VAL A 322 -6.08 -15.77 -26.90
N PHE A 323 -5.24 -15.17 -26.04
CA PHE A 323 -4.01 -14.55 -26.49
C PHE A 323 -2.99 -15.58 -27.00
N ILE A 324 -2.80 -16.69 -26.27
CA ILE A 324 -1.95 -17.82 -26.70
C ILE A 324 -2.47 -18.41 -28.01
N ALA A 325 -3.78 -18.66 -28.10
CA ALA A 325 -4.42 -19.14 -29.33
C ALA A 325 -4.16 -18.23 -30.53
N ALA A 326 -4.32 -16.92 -30.35
CA ALA A 326 -4.08 -15.95 -31.41
C ALA A 326 -2.60 -15.90 -31.83
N PHE A 327 -1.66 -16.12 -30.91
CA PHE A 327 -0.25 -16.22 -31.24
C PHE A 327 0.05 -17.45 -32.10
N ILE A 328 -0.50 -18.62 -31.74
CA ILE A 328 -0.33 -19.88 -32.47
C ILE A 328 -0.89 -19.77 -33.89
N TRP A 329 -2.13 -19.29 -34.03
CA TRP A 329 -2.84 -19.32 -35.32
C TRP A 329 -2.63 -18.06 -36.19
N HIS A 330 -2.33 -16.92 -35.58
CA HIS A 330 -2.29 -15.61 -36.25
C HIS A 330 -1.09 -14.75 -35.81
N GLY A 331 0.02 -15.36 -35.37
CA GLY A 331 1.18 -14.66 -34.79
C GLY A 331 1.71 -13.50 -35.63
N ARG A 332 1.86 -13.66 -36.95
CA ARG A 332 2.33 -12.57 -37.83
C ARG A 332 1.40 -11.35 -37.79
N MET A 333 0.08 -11.57 -37.82
CA MET A 333 -0.91 -10.50 -37.74
C MET A 333 -0.89 -9.84 -36.36
N LEU A 334 -0.80 -10.65 -35.31
CA LEU A 334 -0.73 -10.19 -33.92
C LEU A 334 0.48 -9.28 -33.72
N VAL A 335 1.67 -9.73 -34.11
CA VAL A 335 2.91 -8.95 -34.05
C VAL A 335 2.78 -7.66 -34.84
N THR A 336 2.21 -7.70 -36.04
CA THR A 336 2.09 -6.49 -36.86
C THR A 336 1.13 -5.45 -36.24
N ARG A 337 0.00 -5.90 -35.66
CA ARG A 337 -1.05 -5.00 -35.14
C ARG A 337 -0.82 -4.55 -33.70
N LEU A 338 -0.27 -5.42 -32.86
CA LEU A 338 -0.11 -5.21 -31.42
C LEU A 338 1.35 -5.13 -31.00
N LYS A 339 2.31 -4.95 -31.93
CA LYS A 339 3.77 -4.91 -31.62
C LYS A 339 4.10 -4.10 -30.37
N TRP A 340 3.44 -2.97 -30.18
CA TRP A 340 3.69 -2.10 -29.06
C TRP A 340 3.23 -2.78 -27.76
N GLU A 341 1.95 -3.14 -27.66
CA GLU A 341 1.39 -3.81 -26.49
C GLU A 341 2.12 -5.14 -26.17
N LEU A 342 2.59 -5.87 -27.18
CA LEU A 342 3.39 -7.09 -27.03
C LEU A 342 4.77 -6.84 -26.41
N VAL A 343 5.46 -5.80 -26.84
CA VAL A 343 6.77 -5.45 -26.28
C VAL A 343 6.62 -4.98 -24.84
N LEU A 344 5.59 -4.18 -24.53
CA LEU A 344 5.29 -3.81 -23.15
C LEU A 344 4.98 -5.05 -22.30
N LEU A 345 4.13 -5.97 -22.81
CA LEU A 345 3.80 -7.21 -22.11
C LEU A 345 5.06 -8.05 -21.81
N LEU A 346 5.97 -8.17 -22.78
CA LEU A 346 7.23 -8.88 -22.61
C LEU A 346 8.14 -8.20 -21.57
N ILE A 347 8.30 -6.88 -21.65
CA ILE A 347 9.12 -6.13 -20.69
C ILE A 347 8.60 -6.34 -19.26
N VAL A 348 7.29 -6.18 -19.06
CA VAL A 348 6.69 -6.32 -17.73
C VAL A 348 6.77 -7.77 -17.23
N LEU A 349 6.62 -8.76 -18.12
CA LEU A 349 6.81 -10.17 -17.77
C LEU A 349 8.25 -10.44 -17.32
N LEU A 350 9.25 -9.94 -18.04
CA LEU A 350 10.65 -10.08 -17.64
C LEU A 350 10.91 -9.40 -16.29
N LEU A 351 10.33 -8.23 -16.04
CA LEU A 351 10.42 -7.57 -14.74
C LEU A 351 9.80 -8.38 -13.60
N CYS A 352 8.78 -9.23 -13.87
CA CYS A 352 8.23 -10.15 -12.88
C CYS A 352 9.20 -11.29 -12.51
N MET A 353 10.10 -11.65 -13.43
CA MET A 353 10.95 -12.85 -13.37
C MET A 353 12.42 -12.56 -13.07
N MET A 354 12.87 -11.30 -13.15
CA MET A 354 14.25 -10.92 -12.89
C MET A 354 14.46 -10.48 -11.44
N PRO A 355 15.61 -10.77 -10.83
CA PRO A 355 15.96 -10.25 -9.52
C PRO A 355 16.11 -8.74 -9.59
N THR A 356 15.80 -8.09 -8.48
CA THR A 356 15.77 -6.63 -8.34
C THR A 356 16.42 -6.23 -7.03
N ALA A 357 16.89 -4.98 -6.94
CA ALA A 357 17.75 -4.53 -5.86
C ALA A 357 17.06 -3.61 -4.84
N GLY A 358 17.60 -3.61 -3.62
CA GLY A 358 17.20 -2.72 -2.53
C GLY A 358 15.71 -2.83 -2.18
N PRO A 359 14.99 -1.69 -2.05
CA PRO A 359 13.58 -1.68 -1.65
C PRO A 359 12.63 -2.30 -2.69
N PHE A 360 13.13 -2.67 -3.88
CA PHE A 360 12.35 -3.19 -5.00
C PHE A 360 12.62 -4.67 -5.29
N ARG A 361 13.05 -5.48 -4.31
CA ARG A 361 13.48 -6.89 -4.48
C ARG A 361 12.40 -7.93 -4.85
N TRP A 362 11.13 -7.66 -4.56
CA TRP A 362 10.03 -8.63 -4.74
C TRP A 362 9.34 -8.43 -6.10
N SER A 363 9.96 -8.96 -7.14
CA SER A 363 9.59 -8.72 -8.54
C SER A 363 8.17 -9.18 -8.92
N PHE A 364 7.57 -10.15 -8.23
CA PHE A 364 6.18 -10.53 -8.51
C PHE A 364 5.18 -9.37 -8.36
N ARG A 365 5.55 -8.29 -7.65
CA ARG A 365 4.76 -7.05 -7.53
C ARG A 365 4.50 -6.35 -8.87
N TRP A 366 5.18 -6.74 -9.95
CA TRP A 366 4.90 -6.29 -11.32
C TRP A 366 3.65 -6.94 -11.95
N LEU A 367 3.16 -8.04 -11.38
CA LEU A 367 2.03 -8.81 -11.91
C LEU A 367 0.75 -8.01 -12.17
N PRO A 368 0.31 -7.06 -11.33
CA PRO A 368 -0.87 -6.26 -11.64
C PRO A 368 -0.75 -5.52 -12.97
N PHE A 369 0.42 -4.96 -13.26
CA PHE A 369 0.65 -4.27 -14.52
C PHE A 369 0.69 -5.26 -15.69
N PHE A 370 1.31 -6.43 -15.49
CA PHE A 370 1.29 -7.51 -16.47
C PHE A 370 -0.16 -7.92 -16.82
N HIS A 371 -1.01 -8.15 -15.82
CA HIS A 371 -2.41 -8.52 -16.02
C HIS A 371 -3.21 -7.45 -16.76
N LEU A 372 -3.01 -6.17 -16.45
CA LEU A 372 -3.66 -5.06 -17.15
C LEU A 372 -3.27 -5.04 -18.64
N VAL A 373 -1.98 -5.17 -18.95
CA VAL A 373 -1.49 -5.20 -20.34
C VAL A 373 -2.00 -6.45 -21.07
N LEU A 374 -1.95 -7.61 -20.41
CA LEU A 374 -2.47 -8.87 -20.95
C LEU A 374 -3.97 -8.77 -21.28
N ALA A 375 -4.76 -8.16 -20.40
CA ALA A 375 -6.19 -7.97 -20.61
C ALA A 375 -6.47 -7.08 -21.83
N ILE A 376 -5.72 -5.99 -22.01
CA ILE A 376 -5.83 -5.12 -23.19
C ILE A 376 -5.47 -5.90 -24.45
N CYS A 377 -4.34 -6.62 -24.46
CA CYS A 377 -3.94 -7.48 -25.57
C CYS A 377 -5.04 -8.49 -25.94
N ALA A 378 -5.59 -9.20 -24.95
CA ALA A 378 -6.64 -10.19 -25.16
C ALA A 378 -7.93 -9.56 -25.69
N ALA A 379 -8.32 -8.39 -25.18
CA ALA A 379 -9.51 -7.68 -25.64
C ALA A 379 -9.38 -7.21 -27.10
N GLU A 380 -8.21 -6.69 -27.49
CA GLU A 380 -7.91 -6.33 -28.88
C GLU A 380 -7.98 -7.57 -29.79
N VAL A 381 -7.44 -8.71 -29.35
CA VAL A 381 -7.54 -9.99 -30.07
C VAL A 381 -8.99 -10.44 -30.23
N LEU A 382 -9.80 -10.36 -29.18
CA LEU A 382 -11.23 -10.70 -29.23
C LEU A 382 -12.01 -9.77 -30.19
N GLN A 383 -11.59 -8.51 -30.31
CA GLN A 383 -12.19 -7.57 -31.25
C GLN A 383 -11.80 -7.89 -32.70
N MET A 384 -10.60 -8.45 -32.94
CA MET A 384 -10.23 -8.99 -34.24
C MET A 384 -11.15 -10.17 -34.53
N LYS A 385 -11.98 -10.08 -35.58
CA LYS A 385 -12.95 -11.11 -35.98
C LYS A 385 -12.27 -12.40 -36.46
N LEU A 386 -11.58 -13.10 -35.56
CA LEU A 386 -10.89 -14.36 -35.81
C LEU A 386 -11.91 -15.42 -36.26
N ARG A 387 -11.44 -16.36 -37.10
CA ARG A 387 -12.28 -17.46 -37.59
C ARG A 387 -12.87 -18.24 -36.39
N PRO A 388 -14.18 -18.53 -36.39
CA PRO A 388 -14.85 -19.17 -35.24
C PRO A 388 -14.19 -20.48 -34.81
N ALA A 389 -13.75 -21.29 -35.78
CA ALA A 389 -13.15 -22.59 -35.49
C ALA A 389 -11.82 -22.50 -34.72
N THR A 390 -10.97 -21.50 -34.99
CA THR A 390 -9.68 -21.34 -34.30
C THR A 390 -9.81 -20.58 -32.99
N ALA A 391 -10.74 -19.63 -32.90
CA ALA A 391 -11.06 -18.91 -31.68
C ALA A 391 -11.75 -19.79 -30.62
N ALA A 392 -12.60 -20.73 -31.05
CA ALA A 392 -13.37 -21.58 -30.15
C ALA A 392 -12.63 -22.84 -29.66
N THR A 393 -11.91 -23.54 -30.55
CA THR A 393 -11.20 -24.81 -30.22
C THR A 393 -10.01 -24.63 -29.29
N SER A 394 -9.33 -23.49 -29.38
CA SER A 394 -8.03 -23.28 -28.74
C SER A 394 -8.09 -23.14 -27.21
N PRO A 395 -9.03 -22.39 -26.60
CA PRO A 395 -9.10 -22.31 -25.14
C PRO A 395 -9.35 -23.65 -24.47
N LEU A 396 -10.25 -24.48 -25.02
CA LEU A 396 -10.51 -25.82 -24.51
C LEU A 396 -9.27 -26.72 -24.66
N ALA A 397 -8.64 -26.71 -25.83
CA ALA A 397 -7.40 -27.47 -26.06
C ALA A 397 -6.28 -27.04 -25.10
N ILE A 398 -6.08 -25.73 -24.91
CA ILE A 398 -5.06 -25.19 -23.99
C ILE A 398 -5.34 -25.64 -22.57
N VAL A 399 -6.58 -25.57 -22.09
CA VAL A 399 -6.95 -26.02 -20.74
C VAL A 399 -6.73 -27.52 -20.57
N LEU A 400 -7.16 -28.34 -21.53
CA LEU A 400 -6.98 -29.79 -21.49
C LEU A 400 -5.49 -30.18 -21.54
N LEU A 401 -4.70 -29.54 -22.40
CA LEU A 401 -3.26 -29.75 -22.47
C LEU A 401 -2.55 -29.31 -21.19
N THR A 402 -2.96 -28.19 -20.60
CA THR A 402 -2.40 -27.72 -19.32
C THR A 402 -2.79 -28.66 -18.18
N ALA A 403 -4.02 -29.18 -18.17
CA ALA A 403 -4.47 -30.17 -17.18
C ALA A 403 -3.72 -31.50 -17.34
N ALA A 404 -3.51 -31.96 -18.58
CA ALA A 404 -2.69 -33.15 -18.84
C ALA A 404 -1.23 -32.94 -18.40
N ALA A 405 -0.65 -31.78 -18.72
CA ALA A 405 0.70 -31.43 -18.27
C ALA A 405 0.79 -31.38 -16.74
N LEU A 406 -0.23 -30.85 -16.05
CA LEU A 406 -0.28 -30.79 -14.60
C LEU A 406 -0.22 -32.19 -13.97
N LEU A 407 -0.93 -33.15 -14.56
CA LEU A 407 -0.89 -34.56 -14.14
C LEU A 407 0.46 -35.22 -14.45
N ILE A 408 1.02 -34.98 -15.64
CA ILE A 408 2.31 -35.55 -16.08
C ILE A 408 3.47 -35.05 -15.21
N PHE A 409 3.54 -33.74 -14.98
CA PHE A 409 4.60 -33.11 -14.20
C PHE A 409 4.36 -33.15 -12.69
N ARG A 410 3.24 -33.75 -12.24
CA ARG A 410 2.84 -33.86 -10.82
C ARG A 410 2.85 -32.50 -10.09
N THR A 411 2.40 -31.46 -10.79
CA THR A 411 2.25 -30.09 -10.25
C THR A 411 0.86 -29.83 -9.68
N SER A 412 0.06 -30.89 -9.50
CA SER A 412 -1.25 -30.84 -8.85
C SER A 412 -1.12 -30.54 -7.37
N GLY A 413 -1.47 -29.32 -6.95
CA GLY A 413 -1.63 -28.99 -5.53
C GLY A 413 -2.96 -29.48 -4.95
N SER A 414 -3.12 -29.32 -3.62
CA SER A 414 -4.31 -29.74 -2.87
C SER A 414 -5.62 -29.12 -3.37
N TYR A 415 -5.55 -27.97 -4.04
CA TYR A 415 -6.71 -27.21 -4.54
C TYR A 415 -7.07 -27.50 -6.01
N SER A 416 -6.44 -28.52 -6.62
CA SER A 416 -6.65 -28.86 -8.03
C SER A 416 -8.07 -29.36 -8.32
N PHE A 417 -8.67 -30.13 -7.40
CA PHE A 417 -10.06 -30.56 -7.46
C PHE A 417 -10.89 -29.76 -6.44
N PRO A 418 -12.07 -29.21 -6.80
CA PRO A 418 -12.79 -29.36 -8.08
C PRO A 418 -12.43 -28.32 -9.16
N LEU A 419 -11.47 -27.41 -8.91
CA LEU A 419 -11.21 -26.24 -9.75
C LEU A 419 -10.92 -26.60 -11.22
N ILE A 420 -10.06 -27.59 -11.49
CA ILE A 420 -9.70 -27.97 -12.86
C ILE A 420 -10.93 -28.43 -13.64
N THR A 421 -11.80 -29.22 -13.02
CA THR A 421 -13.04 -29.70 -13.66
C THR A 421 -13.97 -28.54 -14.00
N ILE A 422 -14.08 -27.55 -13.11
CA ILE A 422 -14.88 -26.33 -13.35
C ILE A 422 -14.28 -25.54 -14.52
N LEU A 423 -12.96 -25.34 -14.56
CA LEU A 423 -12.29 -24.60 -15.64
C LEU A 423 -12.40 -25.32 -16.99
N ILE A 424 -12.31 -26.66 -17.02
CA ILE A 424 -12.58 -27.46 -18.23
C ILE A 424 -14.02 -27.26 -18.68
N GLY A 425 -14.99 -27.33 -17.76
CA GLY A 425 -16.40 -27.09 -18.05
C GLY A 425 -16.65 -25.70 -18.63
N LEU A 426 -16.07 -24.66 -18.03
CA LEU A 426 -16.16 -23.28 -18.52
C LEU A 426 -15.52 -23.12 -19.91
N ALA A 427 -14.36 -23.76 -20.15
CA ALA A 427 -13.74 -23.76 -21.48
C ALA A 427 -14.61 -24.47 -22.53
N GLY A 428 -15.29 -25.56 -22.15
CA GLY A 428 -16.28 -26.26 -22.98
C GLY A 428 -17.50 -25.40 -23.28
N VAL A 429 -18.03 -24.68 -22.30
CA VAL A 429 -19.12 -23.70 -22.51
C VAL A 429 -18.67 -22.60 -23.46
N PHE A 430 -17.47 -22.04 -23.26
CA PHE A 430 -16.93 -21.01 -24.15
C PHE A 430 -16.84 -21.50 -25.60
N PHE A 431 -16.31 -22.71 -25.79
CA PHE A 431 -16.27 -23.40 -27.08
C PHE A 431 -17.67 -23.48 -27.72
N LEU A 432 -18.66 -24.02 -27.01
CA LEU A 432 -20.02 -24.21 -27.55
C LEU A 432 -20.68 -22.89 -27.94
N PHE A 433 -20.52 -21.84 -27.13
CA PHE A 433 -21.11 -20.53 -27.39
C PHE A 433 -20.51 -19.85 -28.62
N GLU A 434 -19.19 -19.92 -28.79
CA GLU A 434 -18.50 -19.38 -29.97
C GLU A 434 -18.93 -20.08 -31.28
N PHE A 435 -19.29 -21.37 -31.22
CA PHE A 435 -19.84 -22.10 -32.37
C PHE A 435 -21.33 -21.80 -32.62
N ARG A 436 -22.13 -21.69 -31.56
CA ARG A 436 -23.60 -21.64 -31.65
C ARG A 436 -24.16 -20.23 -31.92
N PHE A 437 -23.51 -19.19 -31.43
CA PHE A 437 -24.00 -17.81 -31.51
C PHE A 437 -23.23 -17.00 -32.54
N ARG A 438 -23.91 -16.66 -33.66
CA ARG A 438 -23.35 -15.78 -34.70
C ARG A 438 -23.58 -14.28 -34.42
N ASN A 439 -24.37 -13.94 -33.41
CA ASN A 439 -24.63 -12.54 -33.05
C ASN A 439 -23.38 -11.95 -32.38
N PRO A 440 -22.75 -10.91 -32.98
CA PRO A 440 -21.52 -10.32 -32.46
C PRO A 440 -21.67 -9.68 -31.07
N GLU A 441 -22.85 -9.15 -30.72
CA GLU A 441 -23.08 -8.52 -29.41
C GLU A 441 -23.06 -9.56 -28.30
N ILE A 442 -23.78 -10.69 -28.47
CA ILE A 442 -23.80 -11.79 -27.50
C ILE A 442 -22.41 -12.41 -27.37
N ARG A 443 -21.68 -12.54 -28.48
CA ARG A 443 -20.33 -13.12 -28.51
C ARG A 443 -19.35 -12.38 -27.60
N TYR A 444 -19.41 -11.05 -27.52
CA TYR A 444 -18.49 -10.29 -26.65
C TYR A 444 -18.80 -10.40 -25.15
N TRP A 445 -20.02 -10.79 -24.78
CA TRP A 445 -20.38 -11.03 -23.38
C TRP A 445 -19.93 -12.40 -22.86
N VAL A 446 -19.67 -13.36 -23.74
CA VAL A 446 -19.21 -14.70 -23.33
C VAL A 446 -17.83 -14.64 -22.63
N PRO A 447 -16.79 -13.97 -23.18
CA PRO A 447 -15.54 -13.71 -22.47
C PRO A 447 -15.73 -13.12 -21.07
N VAL A 448 -16.64 -12.15 -20.93
CA VAL A 448 -16.93 -11.49 -19.65
C VAL A 448 -17.48 -12.49 -18.63
N ALA A 449 -18.50 -13.27 -19.02
CA ALA A 449 -19.13 -14.25 -18.14
C ALA A 449 -18.16 -15.37 -17.74
N ILE A 450 -17.38 -15.89 -18.68
CA ILE A 450 -16.40 -16.94 -18.40
C ILE A 450 -15.29 -16.42 -17.48
N THR A 451 -14.78 -15.21 -17.71
CA THR A 451 -13.78 -14.59 -16.83
C THR A 451 -14.31 -14.38 -15.42
N PHE A 452 -15.54 -13.88 -15.28
CA PHE A 452 -16.20 -13.73 -13.98
C PHE A 452 -16.31 -15.08 -13.26
N CYS A 453 -16.87 -16.10 -13.91
CA CYS A 453 -17.06 -17.42 -13.31
C CYS A 453 -15.73 -18.13 -13.00
N ALA A 454 -14.71 -17.99 -13.85
CA ALA A 454 -13.40 -18.62 -13.66
C ALA A 454 -12.65 -18.01 -12.47
N LEU A 455 -12.69 -16.68 -12.31
CA LEU A 455 -12.11 -16.01 -11.14
C LEU A 455 -12.89 -16.37 -9.87
N LEU A 456 -14.22 -16.39 -9.92
CA LEU A 456 -15.04 -16.76 -8.77
C LEU A 456 -14.76 -18.20 -8.32
N ALA A 457 -14.71 -19.15 -9.28
CA ALA A 457 -14.35 -20.53 -9.00
C ALA A 457 -12.95 -20.64 -8.40
N THR A 458 -11.99 -19.85 -8.90
CA THR A 458 -10.62 -19.83 -8.38
C THR A 458 -10.61 -19.43 -6.91
N TYR A 459 -11.28 -18.34 -6.52
CA TYR A 459 -11.29 -17.87 -5.13
C TYR A 459 -12.21 -18.66 -4.20
N PHE A 460 -13.15 -19.44 -4.74
CA PHE A 460 -13.96 -20.38 -3.95
C PHE A 460 -13.24 -21.71 -3.71
N CYS A 461 -12.34 -22.12 -4.62
CA CYS A 461 -11.60 -23.36 -4.49
C CYS A 461 -10.23 -23.18 -3.84
N ILE A 462 -9.56 -22.06 -4.07
CA ILE A 462 -8.25 -21.73 -3.53
C ILE A 462 -8.41 -20.62 -2.48
N PRO A 463 -8.00 -20.86 -1.22
CA PRO A 463 -7.98 -19.81 -0.21
C PRO A 463 -7.13 -18.62 -0.66
N THR A 464 -7.67 -17.41 -0.49
CA THR A 464 -6.90 -16.19 -0.72
C THR A 464 -5.81 -16.07 0.33
N ASN A 465 -4.56 -16.02 -0.13
CA ASN A 465 -3.36 -15.81 0.67
C ASN A 465 -3.26 -16.75 1.89
N GLY A 466 -3.09 -18.05 1.63
CA GLY A 466 -2.96 -19.07 2.69
C GLY A 466 -1.60 -19.11 3.38
N ASP A 467 -0.59 -18.43 2.82
CA ASP A 467 0.79 -18.48 3.29
C ASP A 467 1.19 -17.28 4.18
N VAL A 468 0.24 -16.36 4.44
CA VAL A 468 0.42 -15.24 5.38
C VAL A 468 -0.34 -15.50 6.68
N PRO A 469 0.16 -15.01 7.82
CA PRO A 469 -0.49 -15.23 9.10
C PRO A 469 -1.84 -14.50 9.16
N ARG A 470 -2.79 -15.13 9.86
CA ARG A 470 -4.07 -14.51 10.24
C ARG A 470 -4.11 -14.41 11.75
N TYR A 471 -4.67 -13.34 12.29
CA TYR A 471 -4.71 -13.09 13.72
C TYR A 471 -6.15 -13.05 14.25
N ASN A 472 -6.41 -13.70 15.39
CA ASN A 472 -7.71 -13.56 16.04
C ASN A 472 -7.72 -12.31 16.92
N PHE A 473 -7.96 -11.13 16.32
CA PHE A 473 -8.01 -9.88 17.07
C PHE A 473 -9.40 -9.58 17.62
N ALA A 474 -9.46 -9.31 18.93
CA ALA A 474 -10.70 -8.99 19.64
C ALA A 474 -11.16 -7.55 19.36
N GLN A 475 -12.48 -7.29 19.30
CA GLN A 475 -13.03 -5.92 19.15
C GLN A 475 -12.70 -5.02 20.35
N GLU A 476 -12.37 -5.62 21.49
CA GLU A 476 -11.86 -4.99 22.70
C GLU A 476 -10.58 -4.17 22.44
N LEU A 477 -9.88 -4.39 21.34
CA LEU A 477 -8.76 -3.55 20.90
C LEU A 477 -9.13 -2.07 20.76
N LEU A 478 -10.40 -1.73 20.55
CA LEU A 478 -10.89 -0.35 20.53
C LEU A 478 -10.84 0.32 21.92
N LYS A 479 -10.76 -0.46 22.99
CA LYS A 479 -10.72 0.03 24.37
C LYS A 479 -9.26 0.13 24.84
N PRO A 480 -8.91 1.20 25.58
CA PRO A 480 -7.58 1.33 26.16
C PRO A 480 -7.34 0.31 27.28
N ALA A 481 -8.37 0.01 28.08
CA ALA A 481 -8.28 -0.96 29.16
C ALA A 481 -7.87 -2.36 28.64
N PRO A 482 -7.03 -3.09 29.41
CA PRO A 482 -6.59 -2.80 30.77
C PRO A 482 -5.34 -1.90 30.84
N LEU A 483 -4.89 -1.33 29.72
CA LEU A 483 -3.73 -0.44 29.66
C LEU A 483 -4.12 1.02 29.94
N ASP A 484 -3.17 1.78 30.47
CA ASP A 484 -3.32 3.18 30.83
C ASP A 484 -2.86 4.08 29.66
N PRO A 485 -3.75 4.85 29.01
CA PRO A 485 -3.38 5.69 27.88
C PRO A 485 -2.45 6.86 28.25
N GLN A 486 -2.20 7.15 29.53
CA GLN A 486 -1.21 8.15 29.95
C GLN A 486 0.22 7.62 29.89
N ARG A 487 0.40 6.29 29.94
CA ARG A 487 1.70 5.63 29.99
C ARG A 487 2.27 5.37 28.60
N LEU A 488 3.59 5.36 28.51
CA LEU A 488 4.35 4.91 27.34
C LEU A 488 4.81 3.48 27.57
N TYR A 489 4.31 2.57 26.73
CA TYR A 489 4.58 1.15 26.84
C TYR A 489 5.74 0.69 25.97
N LEU A 490 6.52 -0.26 26.50
CA LEU A 490 7.37 -1.17 25.75
C LEU A 490 6.82 -2.58 25.87
N SER A 491 6.51 -3.23 24.75
CA SER A 491 6.04 -4.61 24.70
C SER A 491 7.16 -5.53 24.20
N VAL A 492 7.39 -6.63 24.90
CA VAL A 492 8.40 -7.64 24.55
C VAL A 492 7.68 -8.95 24.26
N TYR A 493 7.71 -9.36 22.99
CA TYR A 493 7.05 -10.56 22.49
C TYR A 493 7.88 -11.27 21.42
N PRO A 494 7.75 -12.60 21.27
CA PRO A 494 8.33 -13.36 20.15
C PRO A 494 7.72 -12.98 18.80
N TRP A 495 8.28 -13.47 17.70
CA TRP A 495 7.77 -13.17 16.34
C TRP A 495 6.26 -13.42 16.22
N ALA A 496 5.50 -12.36 15.92
CA ALA A 496 4.05 -12.38 15.92
C ALA A 496 3.49 -13.36 14.88
N GLU A 497 4.06 -13.37 13.68
CA GLU A 497 3.67 -14.24 12.56
C GLU A 497 3.77 -15.74 12.90
N LEU A 498 4.69 -16.11 13.80
CA LEU A 498 4.91 -17.49 14.22
C LEU A 498 4.14 -17.84 15.49
N THR A 499 3.95 -16.88 16.40
CA THR A 499 3.43 -17.18 17.75
C THR A 499 1.92 -16.92 17.86
N TYR A 500 1.45 -15.85 17.22
CA TYR A 500 0.08 -15.32 17.43
C TYR A 500 -0.84 -15.52 16.23
N CYS A 501 -0.36 -16.21 15.20
CA CYS A 501 -1.23 -16.65 14.11
C CYS A 501 -2.27 -17.66 14.62
N VAL A 502 -3.47 -17.65 14.03
CA VAL A 502 -4.63 -18.46 14.45
C VAL A 502 -4.33 -19.95 14.53
N SER A 503 -3.43 -20.47 13.69
CA SER A 503 -3.03 -21.88 13.72
C SER A 503 -2.34 -22.28 15.02
N ASN A 504 -1.64 -21.34 15.67
CA ASN A 504 -0.87 -21.58 16.87
C ASN A 504 -1.55 -20.99 18.12
N LYS A 505 -2.23 -19.85 17.99
CA LYS A 505 -3.00 -19.21 19.06
C LYS A 505 -4.42 -18.88 18.56
N PRO A 506 -5.36 -19.84 18.63
CA PRO A 506 -6.72 -19.65 18.11
C PRO A 506 -7.57 -18.73 18.99
N GLN A 507 -7.17 -18.49 20.24
CA GLN A 507 -7.85 -17.58 21.15
C GLN A 507 -7.63 -16.12 20.75
N PRO A 508 -8.53 -15.19 21.11
CA PRO A 508 -8.34 -13.78 20.85
C PRO A 508 -7.03 -13.25 21.46
N VAL A 509 -6.34 -12.40 20.71
CA VAL A 509 -5.08 -11.76 21.13
C VAL A 509 -5.16 -10.23 20.99
N GLY A 510 -4.21 -9.56 21.64
CA GLY A 510 -3.95 -8.14 21.48
C GLY A 510 -4.57 -7.24 22.54
N GLN A 511 -5.39 -7.75 23.47
CA GLN A 511 -5.99 -6.90 24.52
C GLN A 511 -4.92 -6.23 25.39
N THR A 512 -3.89 -6.99 25.76
CA THR A 512 -2.72 -6.54 26.52
C THR A 512 -1.49 -6.38 25.64
N LEU A 513 -1.14 -7.37 24.81
CA LEU A 513 0.19 -7.41 24.18
C LEU A 513 0.40 -6.35 23.10
N ARG A 514 -0.68 -6.01 22.38
CA ARG A 514 -0.72 -5.04 21.28
C ARG A 514 0.39 -5.24 20.22
N PRO A 515 0.41 -6.40 19.52
CA PRO A 515 1.40 -6.65 18.47
C PRO A 515 1.26 -5.67 17.30
N GLY A 516 2.37 -5.38 16.61
CA GLY A 516 2.40 -4.44 15.49
C GLY A 516 1.96 -3.04 15.90
N SER A 517 1.07 -2.43 15.11
CA SER A 517 0.51 -1.11 15.36
C SER A 517 -0.88 -1.17 16.02
N THR A 518 -1.31 -2.32 16.53
CA THR A 518 -2.67 -2.52 17.11
C THR A 518 -2.96 -1.63 18.34
N SER A 519 -1.94 -1.07 19.00
CA SER A 519 -2.09 -0.02 20.03
C SER A 519 -2.84 1.22 19.52
N MET A 520 -2.73 1.51 18.22
CA MET A 520 -3.31 2.70 17.60
C MET A 520 -4.83 2.69 17.59
N TRP A 521 -5.49 1.53 17.67
CA TRP A 521 -6.95 1.41 17.78
C TRP A 521 -7.53 2.14 18.99
N ALA A 522 -6.87 1.98 20.14
CA ALA A 522 -7.27 2.59 21.39
C ALA A 522 -6.54 3.91 21.70
N GLY A 523 -5.56 4.30 20.87
CA GLY A 523 -4.75 5.49 21.12
C GLY A 523 -3.83 5.33 22.32
N LEU A 524 -3.21 4.14 22.44
CA LEU A 524 -2.22 3.84 23.47
C LEU A 524 -0.81 4.19 22.97
N HIS A 525 0.04 4.71 23.84
CA HIS A 525 1.40 5.10 23.47
C HIS A 525 2.37 3.92 23.58
N PHE A 526 2.99 3.54 22.48
CA PHE A 526 3.93 2.42 22.43
C PHE A 526 5.25 2.82 21.77
N ILE A 527 6.34 2.22 22.22
CA ILE A 527 7.59 2.19 21.46
C ILE A 527 7.40 1.32 20.21
N ASN A 528 6.80 0.15 20.38
CA ASN A 528 6.54 -0.83 19.33
C ASN A 528 5.66 -0.28 18.19
N GLY A 529 5.67 -0.98 17.06
CA GLY A 529 4.90 -0.64 15.87
C GLY A 529 5.28 -1.51 14.70
N TYR A 530 4.37 -1.66 13.74
CA TYR A 530 4.69 -2.26 12.46
C TYR A 530 5.40 -1.24 11.56
N SER A 531 6.57 -1.56 11.01
CA SER A 531 7.20 -0.71 9.99
C SER A 531 8.05 -1.55 9.02
N PRO A 532 7.78 -1.46 7.70
CA PRO A 532 8.63 -2.09 6.70
C PRO A 532 9.90 -1.28 6.40
N ILE A 533 9.96 0.00 6.82
CA ILE A 533 11.11 0.89 6.61
C ILE A 533 12.09 0.80 7.79
N ARG A 534 11.57 0.74 9.02
CA ARG A 534 12.31 0.65 10.30
C ARG A 534 13.29 1.81 10.46
N ALA A 535 12.76 2.94 10.92
CA ALA A 535 13.54 4.16 11.17
C ALA A 535 14.73 3.90 12.11
N ALA A 536 15.90 4.43 11.74
CA ALA A 536 17.21 4.00 12.23
C ALA A 536 17.38 4.02 13.75
N GLY A 537 16.87 5.06 14.43
CA GLY A 537 17.11 5.26 15.87
C GLY A 537 16.53 4.12 16.70
N VAL A 538 15.21 3.97 16.64
CA VAL A 538 14.47 2.96 17.40
C VAL A 538 14.82 1.56 16.90
N ALA A 539 14.93 1.37 15.59
CA ALA A 539 15.26 0.07 15.01
C ALA A 539 16.65 -0.42 15.41
N ARG A 540 17.64 0.48 15.52
CA ARG A 540 18.99 0.12 15.98
C ARG A 540 19.01 -0.15 17.48
N GLU A 541 18.40 0.71 18.29
CA GLU A 541 18.47 0.54 19.75
C GLU A 541 17.72 -0.71 20.19
N PHE A 542 16.54 -0.99 19.64
CA PHE A 542 15.75 -2.14 20.08
C PHE A 542 15.87 -3.36 19.17
N ALA A 543 16.70 -3.30 18.12
CA ALA A 543 16.82 -4.35 17.11
C ALA A 543 15.45 -4.82 16.58
N THR A 544 14.53 -3.88 16.36
CA THR A 544 13.13 -4.21 16.02
C THR A 544 13.03 -4.84 14.64
N THR A 545 12.14 -5.80 14.53
CA THR A 545 11.75 -6.42 13.27
C THR A 545 10.54 -5.68 12.66
N ILE A 546 9.96 -6.24 11.60
CA ILE A 546 8.88 -5.62 10.82
C ILE A 546 7.57 -5.54 11.62
N HIS A 547 7.21 -6.58 12.39
CA HIS A 547 5.96 -6.63 13.17
C HIS A 547 6.07 -6.01 14.58
N GLY A 548 7.16 -5.27 14.83
CA GLY A 548 7.35 -4.51 16.06
C GLY A 548 7.90 -5.32 17.24
N GLU A 549 8.16 -6.62 17.09
CA GLU A 549 8.89 -7.38 18.10
C GLU A 549 10.33 -6.88 18.27
N ILE A 550 10.81 -7.07 19.50
CA ILE A 550 12.16 -6.74 19.95
C ILE A 550 12.93 -8.05 19.98
N ASN A 551 14.18 -8.03 19.53
CA ASN A 551 15.05 -9.20 19.62
C ASN A 551 15.07 -9.74 21.08
N PRO A 552 14.85 -11.06 21.32
CA PRO A 552 14.72 -11.59 22.67
C PRO A 552 15.92 -11.33 23.60
N GLU A 553 17.15 -11.38 23.08
CA GLU A 553 18.36 -11.09 23.85
C GLU A 553 18.42 -9.62 24.25
N LYS A 554 18.12 -8.73 23.30
CA LYS A 554 18.06 -7.29 23.56
C LYS A 554 16.92 -6.93 24.51
N GLY A 555 15.75 -7.55 24.35
CA GLY A 555 14.62 -7.41 25.27
C GLY A 555 15.00 -7.82 26.69
N SER A 556 15.66 -8.97 26.84
CA SER A 556 16.15 -9.46 28.14
C SER A 556 17.17 -8.51 28.77
N TYR A 557 18.11 -8.00 27.98
CA TYR A 557 19.08 -6.99 28.44
C TYR A 557 18.39 -5.69 28.89
N VAL A 558 17.48 -5.17 28.07
CA VAL A 558 16.76 -3.92 28.37
C VAL A 558 15.95 -4.06 29.66
N LEU A 559 15.25 -5.17 29.85
CA LEU A 559 14.45 -5.40 31.05
C LEU A 559 15.29 -5.64 32.30
N ASN A 560 16.44 -6.31 32.19
CA ASN A 560 17.28 -6.63 33.35
C ASN A 560 18.24 -5.51 33.75
N SER A 561 18.70 -4.71 32.79
CA SER A 561 19.80 -3.74 33.00
C SER A 561 19.40 -2.28 32.73
N GLN A 562 18.33 -2.02 31.97
CA GLN A 562 17.96 -0.66 31.56
C GLN A 562 16.58 -0.21 32.06
N ALA A 563 15.90 -1.02 32.87
CA ALA A 563 14.57 -0.72 33.40
C ALA A 563 14.56 0.03 34.74
N GLY A 564 15.73 0.33 35.34
CA GLY A 564 15.83 1.14 36.56
C GLY A 564 15.63 2.65 36.35
N LYS A 565 15.72 3.44 37.43
CA LYS A 565 15.56 4.92 37.41
C LYS A 565 16.61 5.63 36.55
N ASP A 566 17.83 5.12 36.55
CA ASP A 566 18.95 5.67 35.76
C ASP A 566 19.13 4.95 34.42
N GLY A 567 18.26 3.98 34.11
CA GLY A 567 18.31 3.20 32.89
C GLY A 567 17.71 3.91 31.67
N GLU A 568 18.02 3.40 30.48
CA GLU A 568 17.53 3.97 29.22
C GLU A 568 16.00 4.04 29.13
N LEU A 569 15.27 3.08 29.73
CA LEU A 569 13.81 3.11 29.72
C LEU A 569 13.24 4.31 30.48
N ALA A 570 13.84 4.67 31.62
CA ALA A 570 13.48 5.89 32.32
C ALA A 570 13.81 7.11 31.45
N LEU A 571 14.99 7.15 30.82
CA LEU A 571 15.37 8.27 29.95
C LEU A 571 14.43 8.45 28.74
N LEU A 572 13.88 7.37 28.19
CA LEU A 572 12.86 7.41 27.13
C LEU A 572 11.49 7.86 27.64
N GLY A 573 11.23 7.65 28.92
CA GLY A 573 9.93 7.92 29.57
C GLY A 573 9.00 6.71 29.52
N VAL A 574 9.55 5.50 29.38
CA VAL A 574 8.80 4.26 29.46
C VAL A 574 8.45 4.00 30.93
N ASP A 575 7.16 3.93 31.19
CA ASP A 575 6.56 3.73 32.51
C ASP A 575 5.52 2.59 32.53
N GLY A 576 5.35 1.92 31.39
CA GLY A 576 4.65 0.65 31.25
C GLY A 576 5.50 -0.37 30.50
N ILE A 577 5.54 -1.61 30.97
CA ILE A 577 6.22 -2.73 30.31
C ILE A 577 5.23 -3.87 30.17
N ILE A 578 5.22 -4.51 29.00
CA ILE A 578 4.41 -5.69 28.73
C ILE A 578 5.35 -6.82 28.34
N VAL A 579 5.22 -7.95 29.02
CA VAL A 579 5.99 -9.15 28.71
C VAL A 579 5.01 -10.24 28.30
N ALA A 580 5.19 -10.76 27.10
CA ALA A 580 4.38 -11.86 26.58
C ALA A 580 4.44 -13.10 27.47
N ARG A 581 3.35 -13.87 27.49
CA ARG A 581 3.25 -15.11 28.29
C ARG A 581 4.33 -16.13 27.96
N GLU A 582 4.78 -16.14 26.71
CA GLU A 582 5.80 -17.05 26.19
C GLU A 582 7.21 -16.74 26.74
N LEU A 583 7.39 -15.61 27.42
CA LEU A 583 8.68 -15.16 27.94
C LEU A 583 8.67 -15.11 29.48
N ASP A 584 9.60 -15.82 30.10
CA ASP A 584 9.77 -15.79 31.55
C ASP A 584 10.81 -14.77 32.02
N ILE A 585 10.49 -13.49 31.77
CA ILE A 585 11.31 -12.34 32.17
C ILE A 585 10.45 -11.28 32.86
N ALA A 586 11.04 -10.53 33.78
CA ALA A 586 10.40 -9.43 34.49
C ALA A 586 11.36 -8.24 34.57
N PRO A 587 10.85 -7.00 34.54
CA PRO A 587 11.71 -5.81 34.62
C PRO A 587 12.40 -5.71 35.98
N ARG A 588 13.68 -5.30 35.98
CA ARG A 588 14.51 -5.09 37.17
C ARG A 588 14.97 -3.63 37.28
N PRO A 589 15.09 -3.08 38.51
CA PRO A 589 14.87 -3.74 39.80
C PRO A 589 13.36 -3.86 40.13
N ALA A 590 12.98 -4.97 40.78
CA ALA A 590 11.58 -5.22 41.14
C ALA A 590 10.98 -4.18 42.12
N SER A 591 11.83 -3.43 42.83
CA SER A 591 11.41 -2.34 43.69
C SER A 591 10.74 -1.18 42.94
N GLU A 592 11.04 -1.00 41.66
CA GLU A 592 10.50 0.11 40.85
C GLU A 592 9.21 -0.25 40.10
N TRP A 593 8.93 -1.54 39.94
CA TRP A 593 7.87 -2.04 39.09
C TRP A 593 6.82 -2.79 39.91
N GLU A 594 5.57 -2.64 39.49
CA GLU A 594 4.42 -3.34 40.04
C GLU A 594 3.69 -4.05 38.90
N MET A 595 3.42 -5.34 39.06
CA MET A 595 2.58 -6.08 38.12
C MET A 595 1.12 -5.71 38.39
N VAL A 596 0.49 -5.07 37.41
CA VAL A 596 -0.89 -4.56 37.53
C VAL A 596 -1.91 -5.45 36.83
N VAL A 597 -1.48 -6.23 35.83
CA VAL A 597 -2.33 -7.11 35.04
C VAL A 597 -1.55 -8.38 34.69
N SER A 598 -2.21 -9.53 34.80
CA SER A 598 -1.70 -10.82 34.34
C SER A 598 -2.82 -11.54 33.60
N THR A 599 -2.56 -11.92 32.35
CA THR A 599 -3.51 -12.59 31.46
C THR A 599 -2.83 -13.75 30.73
N ASP A 600 -3.59 -14.45 29.90
CA ASP A 600 -3.08 -15.51 29.03
C ASP A 600 -2.24 -14.97 27.84
N GLU A 601 -2.30 -13.66 27.59
CA GLU A 601 -1.44 -12.98 26.61
C GLU A 601 -0.10 -12.58 27.21
N GLY A 602 -0.08 -12.14 28.47
CA GLY A 602 1.11 -11.61 29.10
C GLY A 602 0.88 -10.89 30.42
N ARG A 603 1.97 -10.34 30.95
CA ARG A 603 2.05 -9.60 32.20
C ARG A 603 2.34 -8.13 31.92
N VAL A 604 1.57 -7.24 32.53
CA VAL A 604 1.75 -5.78 32.44
C VAL A 604 2.32 -5.26 33.75
N PHE A 605 3.40 -4.50 33.64
CA PHE A 605 4.09 -3.86 34.74
C PHE A 605 4.02 -2.35 34.59
N HIS A 606 3.64 -1.66 35.66
CA HIS A 606 3.72 -0.21 35.75
C HIS A 606 4.86 0.19 36.67
N ARG A 607 5.52 1.31 36.36
CA ARG A 607 6.36 1.97 37.37
C ARG A 607 5.49 2.42 38.53
N ARG A 608 5.99 2.23 39.76
CA ARG A 608 5.30 2.63 41.01
C ARG A 608 5.12 4.14 41.13
N ASP A 609 6.06 4.90 40.58
CA ASP A 609 5.98 6.36 40.52
C ASP A 609 4.88 6.79 39.52
N ALA A 610 4.45 8.06 39.61
CA ALA A 610 3.48 8.63 38.68
C ALA A 610 3.99 8.53 37.22
N PRO A 611 3.09 8.46 36.22
CA PRO A 611 3.47 8.45 34.81
C PRO A 611 4.43 9.61 34.46
N PHE A 612 5.38 9.34 33.58
CA PHE A 612 6.35 10.35 33.19
C PHE A 612 5.70 11.49 32.41
N ALA A 613 6.07 12.72 32.74
CA ALA A 613 5.74 13.88 31.92
C ALA A 613 6.36 13.76 30.52
N ARG A 614 5.67 14.28 29.49
CA ARG A 614 6.13 14.23 28.09
C ARG A 614 7.38 15.08 27.83
N VAL A 615 7.60 16.12 28.64
CA VAL A 615 8.80 16.98 28.61
C VAL A 615 9.45 16.91 29.97
N ARG A 616 10.75 16.64 30.02
CA ARG A 616 11.49 16.47 31.27
C ARG A 616 12.83 17.18 31.22
N SER A 617 13.24 17.74 32.36
CA SER A 617 14.58 18.27 32.55
C SER A 617 15.47 17.15 33.05
N VAL A 618 16.62 16.94 32.41
CA VAL A 618 17.62 15.96 32.84
C VAL A 618 18.89 16.69 33.27
N THR A 619 19.55 16.19 34.30
CA THR A 619 20.76 16.81 34.88
C THR A 619 22.06 16.27 34.27
N SER A 620 22.01 15.11 33.62
CA SER A 620 23.15 14.46 32.96
C SER A 620 22.70 13.46 31.91
N ILE A 621 23.55 13.20 30.92
CA ILE A 621 23.39 12.13 29.94
C ILE A 621 24.73 11.43 29.69
N ASP A 622 24.69 10.15 29.39
CA ASP A 622 25.88 9.32 29.10
C ASP A 622 26.65 9.77 27.84
N LEU A 623 25.98 10.40 26.87
CA LEU A 623 26.65 10.98 25.69
C LEU A 623 27.55 12.18 26.03
N ARG A 624 27.35 12.81 27.20
CA ARG A 624 28.11 13.97 27.68
C ARG A 624 28.42 13.79 29.17
N PRO A 625 29.25 12.79 29.53
CA PRO A 625 29.42 12.35 30.92
C PRO A 625 30.11 13.41 31.79
N ASN A 626 30.86 14.33 31.17
CA ASN A 626 31.59 15.39 31.85
C ASN A 626 30.77 16.68 32.01
N GLU A 627 29.50 16.67 31.59
CA GLU A 627 28.64 17.86 31.61
C GLU A 627 27.46 17.67 32.56
N GLN A 628 27.15 18.73 33.31
CA GLN A 628 25.98 18.78 34.17
C GLN A 628 25.07 19.93 33.77
N PHE A 629 23.79 19.63 33.70
CA PHE A 629 22.74 20.58 33.32
C PHE A 629 21.97 21.06 34.55
N ALA A 630 21.46 22.29 34.47
CA ALA A 630 20.55 22.82 35.47
C ALA A 630 19.19 22.10 35.41
N THR A 631 18.49 22.04 36.55
CA THR A 631 17.11 21.55 36.60
C THR A 631 16.16 22.70 36.27
N ALA A 632 15.42 22.58 35.17
CA ALA A 632 14.38 23.54 34.81
C ALA A 632 13.02 23.15 35.43
N THR A 633 12.24 24.17 35.80
CA THR A 633 10.83 23.99 36.14
C THR A 633 10.01 23.93 34.86
N ILE A 634 9.14 22.92 34.74
CA ILE A 634 8.32 22.68 33.56
C ILE A 634 6.86 22.62 33.99
N SER A 635 6.00 23.41 33.35
CA SER A 635 4.57 23.42 33.63
C SER A 635 3.73 23.59 32.36
N ASN A 636 2.41 23.43 32.47
CA ASN A 636 1.44 23.66 31.38
C ASN A 636 1.76 22.92 30.07
N ILE A 637 2.22 21.67 30.17
CA ILE A 637 2.57 20.85 28.99
C ILE A 637 1.31 20.59 28.15
N LYS A 638 1.34 21.04 26.90
CA LYS A 638 0.38 20.69 25.85
C LYS A 638 1.09 19.85 24.81
N ASP A 639 0.84 18.55 24.85
CA ASP A 639 1.38 17.60 23.89
C ASP A 639 0.38 17.34 22.75
N SER A 640 0.85 17.47 21.52
CA SER A 640 0.10 17.18 20.32
C SER A 640 0.95 16.37 19.35
N ARG A 641 0.30 15.75 18.36
CA ARG A 641 1.00 14.83 17.45
C ARG A 641 2.15 15.45 16.66
N ASN A 642 2.11 16.75 16.35
CA ASN A 642 3.16 17.42 15.57
C ASN A 642 3.89 18.52 16.37
N CYS A 643 3.54 18.72 17.64
CA CYS A 643 4.01 19.85 18.42
C CYS A 643 3.90 19.59 19.93
N VAL A 644 4.87 20.07 20.70
CA VAL A 644 4.82 20.13 22.16
C VAL A 644 5.02 21.58 22.60
N GLU A 645 4.16 22.04 23.50
CA GLU A 645 4.30 23.34 24.16
C GLU A 645 4.43 23.14 25.66
N ALA A 646 5.30 23.91 26.31
CA ALA A 646 5.46 23.89 27.76
C ALA A 646 5.99 25.24 28.25
N ASP A 647 5.61 25.63 29.46
CA ASP A 647 6.20 26.78 30.13
C ASP A 647 7.46 26.31 30.87
N ILE A 648 8.58 26.96 30.57
CA ILE A 648 9.91 26.61 31.07
C ILE A 648 10.46 27.78 31.87
N ASP A 649 11.05 27.45 33.02
CA ASP A 649 11.82 28.39 33.82
C ASP A 649 13.15 27.74 34.22
N VAL A 650 14.26 28.30 33.71
CA VAL A 650 15.61 27.86 34.02
C VAL A 650 16.22 28.79 35.06
N PRO A 651 16.72 28.26 36.20
CA PRO A 651 17.37 29.08 37.22
C PRO A 651 18.49 29.96 36.66
N ASN A 652 18.65 31.15 37.25
CA ASN A 652 19.79 32.02 36.98
C ASN A 652 21.10 31.31 37.39
N GLY A 653 22.11 31.35 36.52
CA GLY A 653 23.40 30.71 36.76
C GLY A 653 24.24 30.58 35.49
N ASN A 654 25.24 29.70 35.52
CA ASN A 654 26.15 29.48 34.39
C ASN A 654 25.86 28.20 33.60
N ARG A 655 24.83 27.42 33.97
CA ARG A 655 24.53 26.11 33.38
C ARG A 655 23.21 26.15 32.61
N SER A 656 23.22 25.65 31.38
CA SER A 656 21.99 25.40 30.61
C SER A 656 21.19 24.25 31.20
N ALA A 657 19.88 24.24 30.95
CA ALA A 657 19.03 23.07 31.22
C ALA A 657 18.90 22.23 29.95
N LEU A 658 18.95 20.90 30.08
CA LEU A 658 18.71 19.98 28.98
C LEU A 658 17.30 19.40 29.10
N LEU A 659 16.48 19.67 28.10
CA LEU A 659 15.13 19.13 28.01
C LEU A 659 15.07 17.94 27.06
N THR A 660 14.42 16.86 27.51
CA THR A 660 14.12 15.66 26.73
C THR A 660 12.62 15.57 26.48
N PHE A 661 12.25 15.03 25.32
CA PHE A 661 10.86 14.90 24.89
C PHE A 661 10.54 13.44 24.63
N SER A 662 9.61 12.84 25.37
CA SER A 662 9.24 11.42 25.22
C SER A 662 8.39 11.17 23.97
N ARG A 663 9.01 11.27 22.79
CA ARG A 663 8.42 11.05 21.48
C ARG A 663 9.50 10.65 20.46
N PRO A 664 9.14 9.94 19.37
CA PRO A 664 10.13 9.51 18.39
C PRO A 664 10.79 10.71 17.68
N TYR A 665 12.10 10.62 17.52
CA TYR A 665 12.88 11.58 16.75
C TYR A 665 12.85 11.27 15.25
N PHE A 666 12.49 12.29 14.48
CA PHE A 666 12.60 12.33 13.03
C PHE A 666 13.28 13.65 12.68
N ARG A 667 14.06 13.68 11.60
CA ARG A 667 14.69 14.92 11.13
C ARG A 667 13.61 15.95 10.82
N GLY A 668 13.77 17.17 11.35
CA GLY A 668 12.83 18.28 11.10
C GLY A 668 12.17 18.92 12.32
N TYR A 669 12.45 18.45 13.54
CA TYR A 669 12.04 19.17 14.74
C TYR A 669 12.73 20.53 14.87
N ARG A 670 11.98 21.53 15.36
CA ARG A 670 12.44 22.91 15.61
C ARG A 670 11.93 23.36 16.96
N ALA A 671 12.81 23.91 17.80
CA ALA A 671 12.46 24.45 19.10
C ALA A 671 12.57 25.97 19.10
N ARG A 672 11.65 26.63 19.81
CA ARG A 672 11.67 28.07 20.06
C ARG A 672 11.24 28.37 21.50
N LEU A 673 11.96 29.27 22.16
CA LEU A 673 11.55 29.87 23.42
C LEU A 673 11.19 31.33 23.16
N GLY A 674 9.90 31.65 23.15
CA GLY A 674 9.43 32.92 22.58
C GLY A 674 9.89 33.11 21.13
N ASN A 675 10.67 34.18 20.88
CA ASN A 675 11.22 34.47 19.55
C ASN A 675 12.61 33.84 19.29
N GLN A 676 13.25 33.29 20.31
CA GLN A 676 14.59 32.71 20.20
C GLN A 676 14.50 31.29 19.62
N LYS A 677 15.23 31.04 18.53
CA LYS A 677 15.40 29.68 17.99
C LYS A 677 16.41 28.92 18.83
N LEU A 678 16.09 27.67 19.12
CA LEU A 678 16.96 26.76 19.86
C LEU A 678 17.40 25.61 18.96
N THR A 679 18.62 25.11 19.20
CA THR A 679 19.13 23.93 18.51
C THR A 679 18.43 22.69 19.06
N VAL A 680 17.85 21.89 18.16
CA VAL A 680 17.28 20.59 18.49
C VAL A 680 18.27 19.52 18.05
N THR A 681 18.70 18.70 19.01
CA THR A 681 19.50 17.51 18.77
C THR A 681 18.67 16.27 19.07
N SER A 682 19.27 15.09 19.01
CA SER A 682 18.59 13.83 19.33
C SER A 682 19.46 12.97 20.21
N TYR A 683 18.86 12.27 21.17
CA TYR A 683 19.56 11.25 21.93
C TYR A 683 19.66 9.99 21.08
N ARG A 684 20.84 9.73 20.49
CA ARG A 684 21.11 8.57 19.61
C ARG A 684 20.08 8.38 18.47
N GLY A 685 19.37 9.43 18.06
CA GLY A 685 18.29 9.37 17.08
C GLY A 685 16.97 8.77 17.60
N LEU A 686 16.80 8.58 18.91
CA LEU A 686 15.60 8.01 19.53
C LEU A 686 14.52 9.07 19.80
N PHE A 687 14.90 10.15 20.47
CA PHE A 687 13.99 11.23 20.86
C PHE A 687 14.67 12.60 20.78
N PRO A 688 13.90 13.70 20.59
CA PRO A 688 14.45 15.04 20.49
C PRO A 688 14.96 15.55 21.84
N MET A 689 16.01 16.37 21.79
CA MET A 689 16.54 17.11 22.93
C MET A 689 16.72 18.59 22.58
N ALA A 690 16.52 19.48 23.55
CA ALA A 690 16.78 20.91 23.40
C ALA A 690 17.48 21.46 24.64
N GLU A 691 18.55 22.23 24.43
CA GLU A 691 19.21 22.96 25.51
C GLU A 691 18.62 24.35 25.64
N ILE A 692 18.34 24.73 26.89
CA ILE A 692 17.76 26.01 27.27
C ILE A 692 18.82 26.81 28.02
N PRO A 693 19.15 28.05 27.60
CA PRO A 693 20.13 28.88 28.29
C PRO A 693 19.77 29.13 29.77
N ALA A 694 20.80 29.36 30.59
CA ALA A 694 20.61 29.73 31.99
C ALA A 694 19.82 31.04 32.13
N GLY A 695 18.96 31.13 33.15
CA GLY A 695 18.11 32.30 33.38
C GLY A 695 17.00 32.54 32.34
N ALA A 696 16.83 31.63 31.37
CA ALA A 696 15.79 31.77 30.36
C ALA A 696 14.45 31.26 30.90
N SER A 697 13.41 32.07 30.72
CA SER A 697 12.04 31.73 31.08
C SER A 697 11.06 32.08 29.98
N GLY A 698 10.00 31.28 29.84
CA GLY A 698 8.92 31.52 28.89
C GLY A 698 8.36 30.26 28.26
N ARG A 699 7.52 30.45 27.25
CA ARG A 699 6.84 29.35 26.55
C ARG A 699 7.74 28.74 25.49
N LEU A 700 8.09 27.48 25.69
CA LEU A 700 8.81 26.63 24.74
C LEU A 700 7.82 26.00 23.77
N LEU A 701 8.18 26.04 22.49
CA LEU A 701 7.45 25.43 21.38
C LEU A 701 8.40 24.51 20.61
N LEU A 702 8.21 23.20 20.72
CA LEU A 702 8.83 22.19 19.86
C LEU A 702 7.83 21.81 18.76
N THR A 703 8.22 21.95 17.49
CA THR A 703 7.35 21.64 16.34
C THR A 703 8.05 20.75 15.33
N TYR A 704 7.34 19.78 14.77
CA TYR A 704 7.82 18.99 13.65
C TYR A 704 7.51 19.72 12.34
N ARG A 705 8.54 20.34 11.75
CA ARG A 705 8.42 21.10 10.49
C ARG A 705 9.63 20.84 9.58
N PRO A 706 9.67 19.64 8.97
CA PRO A 706 10.79 19.22 8.14
C PRO A 706 10.88 19.99 6.82
N CYS A 707 12.07 19.99 6.21
CA CYS A 707 12.32 20.69 4.95
C CYS A 707 11.52 20.09 3.79
N TRP A 708 11.37 18.76 3.74
CA TRP A 708 10.57 18.09 2.73
C TRP A 708 9.11 18.57 2.73
N LEU A 709 8.54 18.88 3.90
CA LEU A 709 7.16 19.38 4.00
C LEU A 709 7.06 20.79 3.45
N MET A 710 8.01 21.68 3.79
CA MET A 710 8.00 23.06 3.31
C MET A 710 8.20 23.14 1.80
N TRP A 711 9.25 22.52 1.28
CA TRP A 711 9.57 22.55 -0.15
C TRP A 711 8.56 21.76 -0.96
N GLY A 712 8.17 20.56 -0.49
CA GLY A 712 7.14 19.77 -1.14
C GLY A 712 5.82 20.51 -1.23
N THR A 713 5.39 21.18 -0.15
CA THR A 713 4.15 21.99 -0.17
C THR A 713 4.28 23.17 -1.12
N ALA A 714 5.43 23.86 -1.14
CA ALA A 714 5.65 24.98 -2.08
C ALA A 714 5.54 24.51 -3.54
N VAL A 715 6.18 23.39 -3.90
CA VAL A 715 6.09 22.79 -5.23
C VAL A 715 4.65 22.38 -5.56
N ALA A 716 3.96 21.72 -4.63
CA ALA A 716 2.57 21.31 -4.83
C ALA A 716 1.64 22.51 -5.05
N VAL A 717 1.80 23.60 -4.30
CA VAL A 717 1.01 24.83 -4.46
C VAL A 717 1.28 25.48 -5.82
N ILE A 718 2.54 25.56 -6.25
CA ILE A 718 2.90 26.10 -7.58
C ILE A 718 2.26 25.26 -8.69
N CYS A 719 2.35 23.93 -8.60
CA CYS A 719 1.73 23.03 -9.58
C CYS A 719 0.20 23.12 -9.57
N ALA A 720 -0.42 23.21 -8.39
CA ALA A 720 -1.87 23.40 -8.26
C ALA A 720 -2.32 24.72 -8.89
N PHE A 721 -1.60 25.81 -8.64
CA PHE A 721 -1.88 27.12 -9.23
C PHE A 721 -1.76 27.08 -10.76
N ALA A 722 -0.69 26.46 -11.28
CA ALA A 722 -0.50 26.27 -12.72
C ALA A 722 -1.66 25.46 -13.35
N MET A 723 -2.15 24.42 -12.68
CA MET A 723 -3.30 23.64 -13.12
C MET A 723 -4.60 24.45 -13.12
N VAL A 724 -4.89 25.17 -12.04
CA VAL A 724 -6.11 25.99 -11.92
C VAL A 724 -6.11 27.10 -12.98
N LEU A 725 -5.01 27.84 -13.14
CA LEU A 725 -4.90 28.87 -14.18
C LEU A 725 -5.09 28.29 -15.58
N SER A 726 -4.50 27.13 -15.86
CA SER A 726 -4.64 26.45 -17.15
C SER A 726 -6.08 26.00 -17.41
N PHE A 727 -6.76 25.48 -16.40
CA PHE A 727 -8.16 25.08 -16.48
C PHE A 727 -9.09 26.28 -16.69
N VAL A 728 -8.86 27.37 -15.96
CA VAL A 728 -9.61 28.63 -16.09
C VAL A 728 -9.43 29.20 -17.50
N ALA A 729 -8.18 29.29 -17.99
CA ALA A 729 -7.87 29.75 -19.34
C ALA A 729 -8.46 28.84 -20.45
N ALA A 730 -8.68 27.55 -20.17
CA ALA A 730 -9.37 26.65 -21.07
C ALA A 730 -10.86 26.98 -21.20
N ASN A 731 -11.53 27.30 -20.09
CA ASN A 731 -12.97 27.57 -20.07
C ASN A 731 -13.33 28.98 -20.57
N PHE A 732 -12.49 29.99 -20.33
CA PHE A 732 -12.73 31.36 -20.81
C PHE A 732 -12.63 31.54 -22.33
N ARG A 733 -12.02 30.60 -23.06
CA ARG A 733 -11.96 30.64 -24.54
C ARG A 733 -13.10 29.87 -25.23
N HIS A 734 -13.96 29.22 -24.45
CA HIS A 734 -15.16 28.52 -24.95
C HIS A 734 -16.45 29.33 -24.76
N LYS A 735 -16.35 30.51 -24.13
CA LYS A 735 -17.31 31.62 -24.23
C LYS A 735 -16.75 32.62 -25.23
#